data_AF-A0A8K0WML1-F1
#
_entry.id   AF-A0A8K0WML1-F1
#
_cell.length_a   1.000
_cell.length_b   1.000
_cell.length_c   1.000
_cell.angle_alpha   90.00
_cell.angle_beta   90.00
_cell.angle_gamma   90.00
#
_symmetry.space_group_name_H-M   'P 1'
#
loop_
_entity.id
_entity.type
_entity.pdbx_description
1 polymer ?
#
loop_
_entity_poly.entity_id
_entity_poly.type
_entity_poly.pdbx_seq_one_letter_code
_entity_poly.pdbx_strand_id
1 'polypeptide(L)'
;MMLTIAQASGLIAAGVMVVQYLLPTALVIVLVKLVGTENTAASWSTVNRTISNTIWPLLLGADSTGTRNRSNGVVAVAWTMTIGAALIVIAGIAAPLGLRDEVSPSAAEPVYFEYARDPTAWGRSTQVRPNARFGRYCEFGRRINCPGQYQGVDFVETSPGNFESVQNSNSSTVNTTIPSNFTTIFSSATSDPGNTLSGLFDIQYRRWTAGSVAIIDRGQPRVRGDFRYMETLIPHETIQLKEGLIVDTRNNPGIGFRNHTVPLNLDHGGTWSEDLTWLEPVTSCADTNLTVEIETVDTESFLDNSTVFLVDRGAFRGLDLTALETRPWGDNQTLDLAGRAHKAARMYNVLIADTLNISLPLSPPSRTLRRINVEDAGLDSNLQFFGTIDTELISISSIAGIQGATDDEPSIRVPRSFRSQDEEGRRMMFVSNFTAIAQVCSGYYGVEDSIDWRAANISNPAVHCGLILGASPIEGDDGTLTLTNRVTIKRKNIYICASAIRAGVKTVDFRYNGTSGHLANLRVERIQDKVYPSNDSRPLWAVEQSWPQRMTFDPLWGMVDDSYENAEGLSTMRSEKLWVPAGVAHTTAFGTAAGSDSLAGNVAPGLTIANVYMGTSAFNLYSSDMSFSQVERFSRLSANETSVSQIPELIATDTLASLLVGTKTAIRTAPVEYPASLMVNDAPTGLSRANIVVYRRVVRYDLRYAIPGLILLGLLAAVLAVAGD
;
A
#
# COMPACT_ATOMS: atom_id res chain seq x y z
N MET A 1 -19.20 0.76 37.28
CA MET A 1 -20.20 -0.32 37.40
C MET A 1 -21.25 -0.07 36.32
N MET A 2 -21.21 -0.82 35.21
CA MET A 2 -22.17 -0.65 34.12
C MET A 2 -23.44 -1.45 34.45
N LEU A 3 -24.62 -0.81 34.38
CA LEU A 3 -25.89 -1.53 34.55
C LEU A 3 -26.08 -2.50 33.39
N THR A 4 -26.45 -3.74 33.70
CA THR A 4 -26.89 -4.68 32.66
C THR A 4 -28.31 -4.34 32.20
N ILE A 5 -28.69 -4.80 31.00
CA ILE A 5 -30.07 -4.66 30.50
C ILE A 5 -31.06 -5.27 31.49
N ALA A 6 -30.71 -6.41 32.11
CA ALA A 6 -31.54 -7.05 33.13
C ALA A 6 -31.73 -6.15 34.37
N GLN A 7 -30.68 -5.48 34.84
CA GLN A 7 -30.77 -4.55 35.98
C GLN A 7 -31.59 -3.30 35.64
N ALA A 8 -31.37 -2.73 34.46
CA ALA A 8 -32.11 -1.55 34.00
C ALA A 8 -33.61 -1.87 33.77
N SER A 9 -33.91 -3.01 33.15
CA SER A 9 -35.27 -3.51 32.98
C SER A 9 -35.93 -3.79 34.34
N GLY A 10 -35.20 -4.38 35.29
CA GLY A 10 -35.68 -4.62 36.65
C GLY A 10 -36.03 -3.33 37.41
N LEU A 11 -35.22 -2.27 37.27
CA LEU A 11 -35.51 -0.95 37.86
C LEU A 11 -36.75 -0.30 37.24
N ILE A 12 -36.92 -0.39 35.91
CA ILE A 12 -38.12 0.10 35.22
C ILE A 12 -39.36 -0.65 35.70
N ALA A 13 -39.30 -1.97 35.79
CA ALA A 13 -40.40 -2.80 36.29
C ALA A 13 -40.76 -2.48 37.75
N ALA A 14 -39.76 -2.23 38.61
CA ALA A 14 -39.98 -1.79 39.98
C ALA A 14 -40.69 -0.42 40.03
N GLY A 15 -40.31 0.52 39.18
CA GLY A 15 -40.98 1.81 39.04
C GLY A 15 -42.46 1.67 38.64
N VAL A 16 -42.75 0.81 37.65
CA VAL A 16 -44.13 0.53 37.22
C VAL A 16 -44.94 -0.10 38.35
N MET A 17 -44.35 -1.02 39.13
CA MET A 17 -44.99 -1.60 40.31
C MET A 17 -45.36 -0.54 41.36
N VAL A 18 -44.46 0.40 41.64
CA VAL A 18 -44.75 1.51 42.59
C VAL A 18 -45.94 2.35 42.09
N VAL A 19 -45.95 2.69 40.80
CA VAL A 19 -47.07 3.43 40.19
C VAL A 19 -48.36 2.62 40.20
N GLN A 20 -48.28 1.30 40.01
CA GLN A 20 -49.43 0.39 40.04
C GLN A 20 -50.15 0.39 41.40
N TYR A 21 -49.42 0.57 42.51
CA TYR A 21 -50.03 0.70 43.84
C TYR A 21 -50.45 2.14 44.15
N LEU A 22 -49.61 3.14 43.80
CA LEU A 22 -49.88 4.54 44.13
C LEU A 22 -51.07 5.13 43.37
N LEU A 23 -51.17 4.87 42.06
CA LEU A 23 -52.20 5.50 41.23
C LEU A 23 -53.63 5.14 41.69
N PRO A 24 -53.99 3.86 41.94
CA PRO A 24 -55.31 3.51 42.47
C PRO A 24 -55.57 4.12 43.85
N THR A 25 -54.57 4.14 44.74
CA THR A 25 -54.74 4.72 46.08
C THR A 25 -55.01 6.23 46.04
N ALA A 26 -54.27 6.97 45.20
CA ALA A 26 -54.49 8.41 45.03
C ALA A 26 -55.86 8.71 44.41
N LEU A 27 -56.29 7.92 43.41
CA LEU A 27 -57.62 8.04 42.81
C LEU A 27 -58.75 7.78 43.82
N VAL A 28 -58.58 6.82 44.74
CA VAL A 28 -59.56 6.56 45.82
C VAL A 28 -59.66 7.75 46.78
N ILE A 29 -58.53 8.40 47.12
CA ILE A 29 -58.53 9.62 47.96
C ILE A 29 -59.29 10.75 47.26
N VAL A 30 -59.00 10.99 45.98
CA VAL A 30 -59.72 12.00 45.16
C VAL A 30 -61.20 11.68 45.07
N LEU A 31 -61.56 10.41 44.90
CA LEU A 31 -62.95 9.97 44.85
C LEU A 31 -63.69 10.26 46.15
N VAL A 32 -63.09 9.94 47.31
CA VAL A 32 -63.68 10.22 48.63
C VAL A 32 -63.90 11.71 48.83
N LYS A 33 -62.97 12.56 48.37
CA LYS A 33 -63.09 14.02 48.43
C LYS A 33 -64.23 14.55 47.54
N LEU A 34 -64.42 13.98 46.36
CA LEU A 34 -65.42 14.42 45.38
C LEU A 34 -66.85 13.96 45.70
N VAL A 35 -67.02 12.90 46.49
CA VAL A 35 -68.33 12.32 46.80
C VAL A 35 -69.12 13.27 47.71
N GLY A 36 -68.56 13.89 48.74
CA GLY A 36 -69.34 14.80 49.61
C GLY A 36 -70.48 14.11 50.38
N THR A 37 -71.34 14.88 51.06
CA THR A 37 -72.29 14.35 52.07
C THR A 37 -73.68 13.97 51.54
N GLU A 38 -74.08 14.42 50.35
CA GLU A 38 -75.39 14.11 49.75
C GLU A 38 -75.23 13.54 48.34
N ASN A 39 -75.55 12.25 48.15
CA ASN A 39 -75.39 11.57 46.86
C ASN A 39 -76.52 10.59 46.55
N THR A 40 -76.74 10.38 45.25
CA THR A 40 -77.65 9.36 44.73
C THR A 40 -77.10 7.95 44.98
N ALA A 41 -77.99 6.97 45.20
CA ALA A 41 -77.61 5.56 45.41
C ALA A 41 -76.74 4.98 44.26
N ALA A 42 -76.94 5.47 43.03
CA ALA A 42 -76.13 5.11 41.87
C ALA A 42 -74.66 5.59 41.98
N SER A 43 -74.43 6.76 42.60
CA SER A 43 -73.09 7.29 42.83
C SER A 43 -72.36 6.50 43.92
N TRP A 44 -73.06 6.12 45.00
CA TRP A 44 -72.51 5.24 46.05
C TRP A 44 -72.17 3.83 45.55
N SER A 45 -73.00 3.25 44.68
CA SER A 45 -72.70 1.97 44.03
C SER A 45 -71.42 2.06 43.18
N THR A 46 -71.29 3.15 42.40
CA THR A 46 -70.09 3.40 41.60
C THR A 46 -68.86 3.58 42.48
N VAL A 47 -68.96 4.31 43.60
CA VAL A 47 -67.86 4.53 44.55
C VAL A 47 -67.44 3.23 45.23
N ASN A 48 -68.39 2.41 45.69
CA ASN A 48 -68.10 1.12 46.29
C ASN A 48 -67.38 0.18 45.31
N ARG A 49 -67.75 0.22 44.03
CA ARG A 49 -67.03 -0.49 42.94
C ARG A 49 -65.60 0.00 42.79
N THR A 50 -65.37 1.30 42.79
CA THR A 50 -64.03 1.91 42.65
C THR A 50 -63.14 1.61 43.85
N ILE A 51 -63.68 1.60 45.08
CA ILE A 51 -62.95 1.27 46.31
C ILE A 51 -62.57 -0.22 46.38
N SER A 52 -63.44 -1.10 45.87
CA SER A 52 -63.22 -2.55 45.87
C SER A 52 -62.37 -3.06 44.69
N ASN A 53 -61.89 -2.18 43.79
CA ASN A 53 -61.05 -2.52 42.63
C ASN A 53 -61.58 -3.69 41.77
N THR A 54 -62.90 -3.91 41.71
CA THR A 54 -63.50 -5.09 41.07
C THR A 54 -64.18 -4.76 39.74
N ILE A 55 -63.78 -5.46 38.67
CA ILE A 55 -64.38 -5.35 37.33
C ILE A 55 -65.60 -6.27 37.14
N TRP A 56 -65.82 -7.21 38.06
CA TRP A 56 -66.84 -8.25 37.96
C TRP A 56 -68.27 -7.72 37.76
N PRO A 57 -68.73 -6.63 38.42
CA PRO A 57 -70.07 -6.11 38.21
C PRO A 57 -70.33 -5.61 36.79
N LEU A 58 -69.30 -5.11 36.10
CA LEU A 58 -69.36 -4.60 34.73
C LEU A 58 -69.46 -5.76 33.72
N LEU A 59 -68.71 -6.83 33.96
CA LEU A 59 -68.67 -8.00 33.09
C LEU A 59 -69.91 -8.89 33.24
N LEU A 60 -70.49 -8.91 34.45
CA LEU A 60 -71.68 -9.69 34.79
C LEU A 60 -73.00 -8.93 34.56
N GLY A 61 -72.95 -7.67 34.12
CA GLY A 61 -74.15 -6.85 33.88
C GLY A 61 -75.02 -6.61 35.12
N ALA A 62 -74.47 -6.79 36.32
CA ALA A 62 -75.21 -6.81 37.59
C ALA A 62 -75.33 -5.41 38.23
N ASP A 63 -75.39 -4.35 37.42
CA ASP A 63 -75.57 -2.98 37.91
C ASP A 63 -77.07 -2.71 38.17
N SER A 64 -77.50 -2.80 39.42
CA SER A 64 -78.90 -2.58 39.83
C SER A 64 -79.33 -1.11 39.93
N THR A 65 -78.61 -0.17 39.31
CA THR A 65 -78.97 1.27 39.32
C THR A 65 -78.82 1.92 37.94
N GLY A 66 -79.93 2.48 37.44
CA GLY A 66 -80.07 3.05 36.10
C GLY A 66 -79.09 4.18 35.75
N THR A 67 -78.87 4.37 34.45
CA THR A 67 -77.85 5.23 33.84
C THR A 67 -78.14 6.74 33.90
N ARG A 68 -79.23 7.18 34.53
CA ARG A 68 -79.59 8.62 34.63
C ARG A 68 -79.23 9.20 36.00
N ASN A 69 -78.66 10.41 35.98
CA ASN A 69 -78.30 11.23 37.14
C ASN A 69 -77.05 10.78 37.94
N ARG A 70 -75.89 10.67 37.25
CA ARG A 70 -74.57 10.46 37.88
C ARG A 70 -73.81 11.79 37.99
N SER A 71 -73.01 11.97 39.04
CA SER A 71 -72.10 13.12 39.13
C SER A 71 -70.95 12.96 38.13
N ASN A 72 -70.70 14.00 37.33
CA ASN A 72 -69.68 13.96 36.27
C ASN A 72 -68.26 13.69 36.83
N GLY A 73 -67.97 14.15 38.05
CA GLY A 73 -66.67 13.93 38.71
C GLY A 73 -66.41 12.45 39.07
N VAL A 74 -67.43 11.73 39.57
CA VAL A 74 -67.30 10.30 39.91
C VAL A 74 -67.14 9.44 38.65
N VAL A 75 -67.83 9.82 37.57
CA VAL A 75 -67.68 9.16 36.26
C VAL A 75 -66.29 9.41 35.67
N ALA A 76 -65.77 10.64 35.75
CA ALA A 76 -64.42 10.98 35.29
C ALA A 76 -63.36 10.12 36.01
N VAL A 77 -63.38 10.07 37.35
CA VAL A 77 -62.42 9.28 38.14
C VAL A 77 -62.50 7.78 37.81
N ALA A 78 -63.70 7.24 37.63
CA ALA A 78 -63.87 5.83 37.25
C ALA A 78 -63.27 5.51 35.86
N TRP A 79 -63.38 6.41 34.89
CA TRP A 79 -62.73 6.25 33.58
C TRP A 79 -61.21 6.46 33.65
N THR A 80 -60.73 7.41 34.45
CA THR A 80 -59.30 7.63 34.68
C THR A 80 -58.62 6.39 35.28
N MET A 81 -59.33 5.67 36.15
CA MET A 81 -58.85 4.42 36.74
C MET A 81 -58.69 3.30 35.70
N THR A 82 -59.67 3.13 34.81
CA THR A 82 -59.63 2.12 33.74
C THR A 82 -58.55 2.43 32.70
N ILE A 83 -58.44 3.71 32.29
CA ILE A 83 -57.40 4.17 31.36
C ILE A 83 -56.01 4.05 32.00
N GLY A 84 -55.88 4.42 33.27
CA GLY A 84 -54.65 4.26 34.05
C GLY A 84 -54.19 2.81 34.15
N ALA A 85 -55.11 1.88 34.43
CA ALA A 85 -54.81 0.45 34.46
C ALA A 85 -54.32 -0.09 33.10
N ALA A 86 -54.97 0.31 32.00
CA ALA A 86 -54.53 -0.06 30.65
C ALA A 86 -53.13 0.53 30.32
N LEU A 87 -52.89 1.79 30.68
CA LEU A 87 -51.58 2.44 30.50
C LEU A 87 -50.48 1.79 31.34
N ILE A 88 -50.77 1.32 32.56
CA ILE A 88 -49.81 0.58 33.40
C ILE A 88 -49.38 -0.71 32.69
N VAL A 89 -50.32 -1.48 32.13
CA VAL A 89 -50.00 -2.71 31.39
C VAL A 89 -49.16 -2.40 30.16
N ILE A 90 -49.55 -1.40 29.36
CA ILE A 90 -48.82 -1.01 28.15
C ILE A 90 -47.42 -0.50 28.51
N ALA A 91 -47.29 0.36 29.53
CA ALA A 91 -46.01 0.89 29.98
C ALA A 91 -45.09 -0.19 30.56
N GLY A 92 -45.65 -1.15 31.31
CA GLY A 92 -44.90 -2.28 31.87
C GLY A 92 -44.30 -3.20 30.80
N ILE A 93 -44.95 -3.33 29.65
CA ILE A 93 -44.44 -4.13 28.51
C ILE A 93 -43.54 -3.30 27.60
N ALA A 94 -43.96 -2.08 27.25
CA ALA A 94 -43.29 -1.26 26.26
C ALA A 94 -41.98 -0.65 26.77
N ALA A 95 -41.93 -0.17 28.01
CA ALA A 95 -40.75 0.54 28.51
C ALA A 95 -39.49 -0.36 28.56
N PRO A 96 -39.53 -1.62 29.01
CA PRO A 96 -38.36 -2.50 28.95
C PRO A 96 -37.86 -2.81 27.53
N LEU A 97 -38.76 -2.84 26.53
CA LEU A 97 -38.43 -3.13 25.13
C LEU A 97 -37.55 -2.04 24.47
N GLY A 98 -37.51 -0.84 25.03
CA GLY A 98 -36.67 0.25 24.53
C GLY A 98 -35.17 0.09 24.79
N LEU A 99 -34.77 -0.86 25.65
CA LEU A 99 -33.37 -1.12 25.96
C LEU A 99 -32.71 -1.96 24.88
N ARG A 100 -31.67 -1.42 24.25
CA ARG A 100 -30.84 -2.15 23.29
C ARG A 100 -29.37 -2.10 23.68
N ASP A 101 -28.71 -3.20 23.33
CA ASP A 101 -27.28 -3.34 23.49
C ASP A 101 -26.58 -2.96 22.19
N GLU A 102 -25.58 -2.10 22.26
CA GLU A 102 -24.81 -1.68 21.09
C GLU A 102 -23.33 -1.63 21.46
N VAL A 103 -22.47 -2.16 20.59
CA VAL A 103 -21.03 -1.94 20.70
C VAL A 103 -20.73 -0.65 19.95
N SER A 104 -20.35 0.39 20.69
CA SER A 104 -20.08 1.71 20.13
C SER A 104 -18.66 2.19 20.45
N PRO A 105 -18.06 3.02 19.58
CA PRO A 105 -16.80 3.69 19.87
C PRO A 105 -16.90 4.53 21.15
N SER A 106 -15.90 4.41 22.04
CA SER A 106 -15.76 5.23 23.24
C SER A 106 -14.74 6.37 23.03
N ALA A 107 -14.40 7.10 24.09
CA ALA A 107 -13.32 8.08 24.03
C ALA A 107 -11.97 7.41 23.79
N ALA A 108 -11.05 8.13 23.16
CA ALA A 108 -9.69 7.65 22.97
C ALA A 108 -8.99 7.48 24.32
N GLU A 109 -8.44 6.29 24.58
CA GLU A 109 -7.72 5.99 25.80
C GLU A 109 -6.37 5.32 25.52
N PRO A 110 -5.36 5.54 26.37
CA PRO A 110 -4.04 4.96 26.18
C PRO A 110 -4.05 3.46 26.50
N VAL A 111 -3.83 2.62 25.49
CA VAL A 111 -3.86 1.15 25.58
C VAL A 111 -2.47 0.58 25.31
N TYR A 112 -2.12 -0.49 26.01
CA TYR A 112 -0.86 -1.19 25.81
C TYR A 112 -0.86 -2.03 24.54
N PHE A 113 0.30 -2.15 23.92
CA PHE A 113 0.49 -2.99 22.75
C PHE A 113 1.59 -4.03 22.98
N GLU A 114 1.48 -5.14 22.27
CA GLU A 114 2.49 -6.19 22.20
C GLU A 114 2.84 -6.48 20.74
N TYR A 115 4.07 -6.95 20.52
CA TYR A 115 4.49 -7.45 19.22
C TYR A 115 3.68 -8.69 18.81
N ALA A 116 3.16 -8.66 17.59
CA ALA A 116 2.39 -9.74 17.00
C ALA A 116 3.15 -10.32 15.81
N ARG A 117 3.88 -11.40 16.07
CA ARG A 117 4.62 -12.14 15.06
C ARG A 117 3.69 -12.72 13.98
N ASP A 118 4.11 -12.62 12.73
CA ASP A 118 3.42 -13.27 11.61
C ASP A 118 3.61 -14.81 11.67
N PRO A 119 2.53 -15.61 11.78
CA PRO A 119 2.65 -17.06 11.87
C PRO A 119 2.95 -17.75 10.53
N THR A 120 2.87 -17.02 9.41
CA THR A 120 3.03 -17.59 8.05
C THR A 120 4.50 -17.91 7.73
N ALA A 121 4.79 -18.28 6.47
CA ALA A 121 6.17 -18.41 6.02
C ALA A 121 6.96 -17.09 6.14
N TRP A 122 6.27 -15.94 6.16
CA TRP A 122 6.89 -14.62 6.25
C TRP A 122 7.55 -14.36 7.59
N GLY A 123 6.85 -14.53 8.70
CA GLY A 123 7.47 -14.37 10.02
C GLY A 123 8.42 -15.51 10.40
N ARG A 124 8.32 -16.69 9.77
CA ARG A 124 9.24 -17.82 10.01
C ARG A 124 10.57 -17.70 9.24
N SER A 125 10.55 -17.13 8.03
CA SER A 125 11.72 -16.97 7.18
C SER A 125 12.49 -15.67 7.43
N THR A 126 11.84 -14.69 8.06
CA THR A 126 12.49 -13.44 8.48
C THR A 126 13.53 -13.73 9.55
N GLN A 127 14.79 -13.42 9.24
CA GLN A 127 15.90 -13.62 10.15
C GLN A 127 15.99 -12.49 11.17
N VAL A 128 16.46 -12.83 12.35
CA VAL A 128 16.85 -11.83 13.36
C VAL A 128 18.05 -11.04 12.80
N ARG A 129 18.03 -9.71 12.95
CA ARG A 129 19.16 -8.86 12.54
C ARG A 129 20.45 -9.33 13.23
N PRO A 130 21.54 -9.57 12.47
CA PRO A 130 22.84 -9.86 13.05
C PRO A 130 23.32 -8.74 13.96
N ASN A 131 24.08 -9.07 15.00
CA ASN A 131 24.72 -8.09 15.87
C ASN A 131 25.93 -7.44 15.17
N ALA A 132 25.66 -6.63 14.15
CA ALA A 132 26.64 -5.92 13.34
C ALA A 132 26.23 -4.46 13.13
N ARG A 133 27.21 -3.60 12.88
CA ARG A 133 26.99 -2.20 12.49
C ARG A 133 26.40 -2.13 11.08
N PHE A 134 25.67 -1.06 10.78
CA PHE A 134 25.33 -0.76 9.39
C PHE A 134 26.61 -0.43 8.63
N GLY A 135 26.96 -1.31 7.71
CA GLY A 135 27.95 -1.12 6.67
C GLY A 135 27.28 -0.65 5.39
N ARG A 136 27.93 0.32 4.74
CA ARG A 136 27.63 0.82 3.40
C ARG A 136 28.83 0.57 2.51
N TYR A 137 28.60 0.10 1.29
CA TYR A 137 29.67 -0.16 0.33
C TYR A 137 29.45 0.67 -0.94
N CYS A 138 30.40 1.55 -1.24
CA CYS A 138 30.34 2.44 -2.39
C CYS A 138 31.12 1.83 -3.55
N GLU A 139 30.37 1.50 -4.60
CA GLU A 139 30.79 1.04 -5.93
C GLU A 139 31.06 -0.46 -6.14
N PHE A 140 30.39 -1.00 -7.15
CA PHE A 140 30.60 -2.34 -7.68
C PHE A 140 31.70 -2.30 -8.75
N GLY A 141 32.73 -3.15 -8.62
CA GLY A 141 33.82 -3.24 -9.59
C GLY A 141 35.05 -2.36 -9.29
N ARG A 142 34.88 -1.24 -8.58
CA ARG A 142 35.97 -0.37 -8.11
C ARG A 142 35.93 -0.30 -6.58
N ARG A 143 37.06 -0.56 -5.91
CA ARG A 143 37.12 -0.74 -4.45
C ARG A 143 37.39 0.61 -3.78
N ILE A 144 36.37 1.47 -3.71
CA ILE A 144 36.53 2.85 -3.20
C ILE A 144 35.86 3.07 -1.85
N ASN A 145 36.29 4.11 -1.13
CA ASN A 145 35.67 4.53 0.12
C ASN A 145 34.41 5.36 -0.17
N CYS A 146 33.34 5.16 0.61
CA CYS A 146 32.22 6.12 0.60
C CYS A 146 32.65 7.48 1.16
N PRO A 147 31.88 8.55 0.90
CA PRO A 147 32.05 9.83 1.56
C PRO A 147 32.15 9.68 3.09
N GLY A 148 33.18 10.31 3.67
CA GLY A 148 33.43 10.27 5.11
C GLY A 148 34.02 8.95 5.65
N GLN A 149 34.32 7.95 4.82
CA GLN A 149 34.83 6.63 5.25
C GLN A 149 36.32 6.40 4.95
N TYR A 150 37.10 7.44 4.69
CA TYR A 150 38.48 7.31 4.22
C TYR A 150 39.43 6.61 5.21
N GLN A 151 40.01 5.47 4.80
CA GLN A 151 41.07 4.77 5.53
C GLN A 151 42.26 4.38 4.61
N GLY A 152 42.78 5.34 3.86
CA GLY A 152 44.04 5.21 3.15
C GLY A 152 44.01 4.41 1.84
N VAL A 153 42.83 4.24 1.24
CA VAL A 153 42.67 3.73 -0.13
C VAL A 153 42.26 4.89 -1.01
N ASP A 154 43.15 5.24 -1.95
CA ASP A 154 42.93 6.28 -2.95
C ASP A 154 42.44 5.68 -4.26
N PHE A 155 41.66 6.45 -5.00
CA PHE A 155 41.28 6.11 -6.36
C PHE A 155 42.08 6.95 -7.33
N VAL A 156 43.01 6.33 -8.05
CA VAL A 156 44.01 7.02 -8.87
C VAL A 156 43.91 6.52 -10.31
N GLU A 157 44.00 7.45 -11.25
CA GLU A 157 44.15 7.13 -12.67
C GLU A 157 45.59 6.67 -12.92
N THR A 158 45.80 5.36 -13.14
CA THR A 158 47.14 4.77 -13.35
C THR A 158 47.62 4.96 -14.78
N SER A 159 46.69 5.01 -15.73
CA SER A 159 46.89 5.37 -17.13
C SER A 159 45.64 6.04 -17.68
N PRO A 160 45.68 6.81 -18.78
CA PRO A 160 44.49 7.47 -19.33
C PRO A 160 43.31 6.51 -19.47
N GLY A 161 42.23 6.76 -18.72
CA GLY A 161 41.03 5.93 -18.70
C GLY A 161 41.05 4.72 -17.75
N ASN A 162 42.21 4.32 -17.21
CA ASN A 162 42.30 3.22 -16.24
C ASN A 162 42.38 3.77 -14.81
N PHE A 163 41.40 3.41 -13.99
CA PHE A 163 41.33 3.82 -12.60
C PHE A 163 41.44 2.62 -11.68
N GLU A 164 42.37 2.69 -10.72
CA GLU A 164 42.61 1.63 -9.76
C GLU A 164 42.57 2.14 -8.33
N SER A 165 42.14 1.27 -7.43
CA SER A 165 42.20 1.48 -5.99
C SER A 165 43.62 1.20 -5.49
N VAL A 166 44.33 2.26 -5.12
CA VAL A 166 45.71 2.18 -4.63
C VAL A 166 45.73 2.26 -3.11
N GLN A 167 46.41 1.32 -2.47
CA GLN A 167 46.63 1.34 -1.02
C GLN A 167 47.85 2.20 -0.68
N ASN A 168 47.66 3.24 0.13
CA ASN A 168 48.76 4.12 0.57
C ASN A 168 49.67 3.48 1.61
N SER A 169 49.21 2.43 2.28
CA SER A 169 49.94 1.74 3.34
C SER A 169 49.45 0.30 3.50
N ASN A 170 50.24 -0.53 4.21
CA ASN A 170 49.80 -1.89 4.60
C ASN A 170 48.59 -1.89 5.56
N SER A 171 48.24 -0.73 6.13
CA SER A 171 47.08 -0.58 7.03
C SER A 171 45.82 -0.09 6.33
N SER A 172 45.93 0.24 5.04
CA SER A 172 44.87 0.80 4.22
C SER A 172 43.75 -0.20 3.99
N THR A 173 42.51 0.26 4.10
CA THR A 173 41.33 -0.58 3.87
C THR A 173 40.19 0.28 3.32
N VAL A 174 39.29 -0.34 2.57
CA VAL A 174 37.98 0.25 2.33
C VAL A 174 37.14 0.03 3.58
N ASN A 175 36.78 1.10 4.28
CA ASN A 175 35.99 1.02 5.51
C ASN A 175 34.51 1.16 5.14
N THR A 176 33.67 0.20 5.54
CA THR A 176 32.22 0.27 5.24
C THR A 176 31.40 0.95 6.34
N THR A 177 32.00 1.30 7.48
CA THR A 177 31.28 1.84 8.64
C THR A 177 30.72 3.22 8.34
N ILE A 178 29.39 3.39 8.42
CA ILE A 178 28.74 4.69 8.22
C ILE A 178 29.17 5.68 9.32
N PRO A 179 29.64 6.88 8.98
CA PRO A 179 30.01 7.89 9.97
C PRO A 179 28.84 8.30 10.87
N SER A 180 29.13 8.60 12.14
CA SER A 180 28.09 8.97 13.13
C SER A 180 27.27 10.19 12.73
N ASN A 181 27.88 11.15 12.03
CA ASN A 181 27.22 12.35 11.53
C ASN A 181 26.03 11.98 10.63
N PHE A 182 26.25 11.12 9.63
CA PHE A 182 25.19 10.65 8.74
C PHE A 182 24.12 9.84 9.47
N THR A 183 24.51 8.98 10.42
CA THR A 183 23.51 8.22 11.19
C THR A 183 22.60 9.13 11.99
N THR A 184 23.14 10.17 12.64
CA THR A 184 22.36 11.13 13.44
C THR A 184 21.44 11.98 12.55
N ILE A 185 21.93 12.44 11.40
CA ILE A 185 21.15 13.20 10.43
C ILE A 185 19.94 12.38 9.94
N PHE A 186 20.17 11.20 9.39
CA PHE A 186 19.10 10.40 8.76
C PHE A 186 18.22 9.64 9.75
N SER A 187 18.53 9.69 11.06
CA SER A 187 17.61 9.26 12.12
C SER A 187 16.82 10.41 12.74
N SER A 188 17.23 11.66 12.54
CA SER A 188 16.72 12.82 13.31
C SER A 188 15.20 13.00 13.26
N ALA A 189 14.57 12.89 12.08
CA ALA A 189 13.11 13.02 11.94
C ALA A 189 12.32 11.78 12.41
N THR A 190 12.99 10.68 12.73
CA THR A 190 12.36 9.39 12.97
C THR A 190 12.71 8.77 14.32
N SER A 191 13.65 9.33 15.07
CA SER A 191 14.08 8.76 16.36
C SER A 191 13.16 9.08 17.54
N ASP A 192 12.21 9.99 17.38
CA ASP A 192 11.38 10.47 18.50
C ASP A 192 10.51 9.35 19.12
N PRO A 193 10.34 9.34 20.45
CA PRO A 193 9.47 8.39 21.15
C PRO A 193 8.04 8.41 20.59
N GLY A 194 7.51 7.23 20.24
CA GLY A 194 6.15 7.07 19.70
C GLY A 194 5.98 7.43 18.22
N ASN A 195 7.04 7.85 17.53
CA ASN A 195 6.99 8.11 16.09
C ASN A 195 6.88 6.78 15.31
N THR A 196 5.95 6.69 14.37
CA THR A 196 5.70 5.49 13.54
C THR A 196 6.39 5.49 12.18
N LEU A 197 7.00 6.61 11.77
CA LEU A 197 7.67 6.76 10.48
C LEU A 197 9.02 6.04 10.45
N SER A 198 9.19 5.09 9.54
CA SER A 198 10.47 4.40 9.36
C SER A 198 11.46 5.28 8.60
N GLY A 199 12.66 5.47 9.18
CA GLY A 199 13.80 6.09 8.51
C GLY A 199 14.63 5.09 7.71
N LEU A 200 15.74 5.56 7.14
CA LEU A 200 16.65 4.75 6.32
C LEU A 200 17.16 3.49 7.06
N PHE A 201 17.40 3.61 8.37
CA PHE A 201 17.95 2.56 9.23
C PHE A 201 16.88 1.62 9.84
N ASP A 202 15.60 2.00 9.74
CA ASP A 202 14.47 1.16 10.16
C ASP A 202 14.00 0.20 9.06
N ILE A 203 14.46 0.43 7.82
CA ILE A 203 14.23 -0.43 6.67
C ILE A 203 15.39 -1.42 6.56
N GLN A 204 15.08 -2.71 6.68
CA GLN A 204 16.10 -3.76 6.75
C GLN A 204 15.82 -4.89 5.77
N TYR A 205 16.85 -5.70 5.52
CA TYR A 205 16.70 -6.94 4.78
C TYR A 205 15.99 -7.98 5.63
N ARG A 206 15.10 -8.74 5.00
CA ARG A 206 14.43 -9.89 5.63
C ARG A 206 15.40 -11.02 5.94
N ARG A 207 16.47 -11.15 5.13
CA ARG A 207 17.50 -12.17 5.27
C ARG A 207 18.89 -11.57 5.13
N TRP A 208 19.84 -12.23 5.79
CA TRP A 208 21.21 -11.77 5.88
C TRP A 208 22.17 -12.89 5.47
N THR A 209 23.29 -12.49 4.89
CA THR A 209 24.44 -13.37 4.66
C THR A 209 25.72 -12.61 5.02
N ALA A 210 26.79 -13.35 5.24
CA ALA A 210 28.10 -12.78 5.52
C ALA A 210 29.06 -13.12 4.39
N GLY A 211 29.89 -12.15 4.01
CA GLY A 211 30.99 -12.34 3.06
C GLY A 211 32.22 -11.59 3.52
N SER A 212 33.39 -11.93 3.00
CA SER A 212 34.62 -11.19 3.25
C SER A 212 35.35 -10.93 1.94
N VAL A 213 36.03 -9.79 1.87
CA VAL A 213 36.89 -9.39 0.75
C VAL A 213 38.13 -8.77 1.37
N ALA A 214 39.33 -9.23 0.99
CA ALA A 214 40.58 -8.91 1.69
C ALA A 214 40.84 -7.40 1.91
N ILE A 215 40.49 -6.55 0.93
CA ILE A 215 40.72 -5.09 0.99
C ILE A 215 39.59 -4.32 1.70
N ILE A 216 38.44 -4.95 1.93
CA ILE A 216 37.27 -4.32 2.58
C ILE A 216 37.27 -4.73 4.05
N ASP A 217 37.19 -3.75 4.94
CA ASP A 217 37.26 -3.94 6.40
C ASP A 217 38.37 -4.92 6.82
N ARG A 218 39.51 -4.90 6.13
CA ARG A 218 40.66 -5.82 6.32
C ARG A 218 40.30 -7.30 6.25
N GLY A 219 39.37 -7.67 5.36
CA GLY A 219 38.94 -9.06 5.19
C GLY A 219 38.05 -9.57 6.32
N GLN A 220 37.57 -8.70 7.22
CA GLN A 220 36.59 -9.10 8.23
C GLN A 220 35.26 -9.49 7.56
N PRO A 221 34.52 -10.45 8.15
CA PRO A 221 33.21 -10.82 7.64
C PRO A 221 32.24 -9.65 7.82
N ARG A 222 31.63 -9.21 6.72
CA ARG A 222 30.63 -8.14 6.68
C ARG A 222 29.25 -8.71 6.40
N VAL A 223 28.27 -8.16 7.08
CA VAL A 223 26.85 -8.49 6.89
C VAL A 223 26.36 -7.81 5.63
N ARG A 224 25.63 -8.55 4.79
CA ARG A 224 24.95 -8.03 3.61
C ARG A 224 23.56 -8.64 3.47
N GLY A 225 22.69 -7.97 2.73
CA GLY A 225 21.37 -8.49 2.40
C GLY A 225 21.44 -9.77 1.59
N ASP A 226 20.55 -10.72 1.87
CA ASP A 226 20.29 -11.90 1.06
C ASP A 226 18.85 -11.83 0.54
N PHE A 227 18.62 -12.41 -0.64
CA PHE A 227 17.28 -12.47 -1.23
C PHE A 227 16.86 -13.92 -1.46
N ARG A 228 15.66 -14.23 -0.98
CA ARG A 228 14.93 -15.44 -1.34
C ARG A 228 13.48 -15.06 -1.54
N TYR A 229 12.96 -15.43 -2.69
CA TYR A 229 11.54 -15.39 -2.95
C TYR A 229 10.78 -16.31 -1.98
N MET A 230 9.55 -15.94 -1.64
CA MET A 230 8.74 -16.61 -0.63
C MET A 230 7.41 -17.12 -1.19
N GLU A 231 6.48 -16.22 -1.48
CA GLU A 231 5.22 -16.49 -2.18
C GLU A 231 4.77 -15.20 -2.88
N THR A 232 4.00 -15.33 -3.96
CA THR A 232 3.47 -14.17 -4.70
C THR A 232 2.22 -13.67 -4.00
N LEU A 233 2.18 -12.38 -3.72
CA LEU A 233 1.04 -11.69 -3.14
C LEU A 233 0.13 -11.11 -4.23
N ILE A 234 0.60 -11.08 -5.48
CA ILE A 234 -0.09 -10.47 -6.63
C ILE A 234 -1.49 -11.07 -6.85
N PRO A 235 -1.75 -12.38 -6.76
CA PRO A 235 -3.09 -12.90 -7.04
C PRO A 235 -4.17 -12.50 -6.03
N HIS A 236 -3.80 -11.99 -4.85
CA HIS A 236 -4.74 -11.79 -3.76
C HIS A 236 -5.57 -10.50 -3.86
N GLU A 237 -5.13 -9.51 -4.64
CA GLU A 237 -5.83 -8.23 -4.86
C GLU A 237 -6.34 -7.57 -3.55
N THR A 238 -5.55 -7.65 -2.47
CA THR A 238 -5.96 -7.21 -1.13
C THR A 238 -4.79 -6.56 -0.38
N ILE A 239 -5.11 -5.85 0.70
CA ILE A 239 -4.10 -5.40 1.66
C ILE A 239 -3.76 -6.58 2.56
N GLN A 240 -2.47 -6.89 2.68
CA GLN A 240 -1.97 -7.98 3.52
C GLN A 240 -0.99 -7.45 4.55
N LEU A 241 -1.12 -7.96 5.77
CA LEU A 241 -0.18 -7.74 6.86
C LEU A 241 0.81 -8.90 6.85
N LYS A 242 2.08 -8.60 6.57
CA LYS A 242 3.18 -9.58 6.52
C LYS A 242 4.28 -9.09 7.44
N GLU A 243 5.09 -10.00 8.00
CA GLU A 243 6.14 -9.64 8.96
C GLU A 243 6.89 -8.34 8.59
N GLY A 244 6.68 -7.30 9.41
CA GLY A 244 7.23 -5.95 9.32
C GLY A 244 6.70 -5.02 8.22
N LEU A 245 5.66 -5.42 7.48
CA LEU A 245 5.15 -4.69 6.32
C LEU A 245 3.62 -4.72 6.19
N ILE A 246 3.08 -3.63 5.65
CA ILE A 246 1.74 -3.59 5.08
C ILE A 246 1.92 -3.59 3.56
N VAL A 247 1.40 -4.61 2.88
CA VAL A 247 1.53 -4.77 1.43
C VAL A 247 0.17 -4.51 0.79
N ASP A 248 0.09 -3.51 -0.08
CA ASP A 248 -1.10 -3.27 -0.91
C ASP A 248 -0.84 -3.81 -2.32
N THR A 249 -1.62 -4.80 -2.74
CA THR A 249 -1.55 -5.37 -4.09
C THR A 249 -2.80 -5.06 -4.90
N ARG A 250 -3.61 -4.07 -4.51
CA ARG A 250 -4.81 -3.65 -5.26
C ARG A 250 -4.40 -2.77 -6.46
N ASN A 251 -5.12 -1.67 -6.70
CA ASN A 251 -4.91 -0.77 -7.82
C ASN A 251 -3.79 0.25 -7.60
N ASN A 252 -3.34 0.43 -6.35
CA ASN A 252 -2.26 1.35 -5.98
C ASN A 252 -1.18 0.54 -5.24
N PRO A 253 -0.33 -0.20 -5.95
CA PRO A 253 0.64 -1.09 -5.33
C PRO A 253 1.66 -0.34 -4.48
N GLY A 254 2.07 -0.96 -3.37
CA GLY A 254 3.19 -0.45 -2.58
C GLY A 254 3.29 -1.10 -1.21
N ILE A 255 4.33 -0.71 -0.47
CA ILE A 255 4.60 -1.24 0.86
C ILE A 255 4.74 -0.13 1.90
N GLY A 256 4.13 -0.35 3.07
CA GLY A 256 4.29 0.47 4.27
C GLY A 256 5.14 -0.26 5.31
N PHE A 257 6.10 0.43 5.91
CA PHE A 257 6.98 -0.16 6.93
C PHE A 257 6.36 -0.06 8.31
N ARG A 258 6.06 -1.22 8.92
CA ARG A 258 5.49 -1.31 10.26
C ARG A 258 5.78 -2.67 10.88
N ASN A 259 6.62 -2.67 11.91
CA ASN A 259 6.75 -3.83 12.78
C ASN A 259 5.45 -4.03 13.55
N HIS A 260 4.86 -5.22 13.42
CA HIS A 260 3.47 -5.43 13.76
C HIS A 260 3.25 -5.52 15.26
N THR A 261 2.44 -4.61 15.77
CA THR A 261 2.00 -4.62 17.15
C THR A 261 0.48 -4.55 17.22
N VAL A 262 -0.08 -5.21 18.24
CA VAL A 262 -1.52 -5.28 18.49
C VAL A 262 -1.84 -4.85 19.92
N PRO A 263 -3.00 -4.24 20.15
CA PRO A 263 -3.39 -3.80 21.47
C PRO A 263 -3.81 -4.98 22.37
N LEU A 264 -3.47 -4.86 23.65
CA LEU A 264 -3.83 -5.81 24.70
C LEU A 264 -5.13 -5.41 25.38
N ASN A 265 -5.86 -6.42 25.88
CA ASN A 265 -7.06 -6.25 26.72
C ASN A 265 -8.21 -5.45 26.06
N LEU A 266 -8.39 -5.58 24.73
CA LEU A 266 -9.54 -5.02 24.01
C LEU A 266 -10.63 -6.06 23.77
N ASP A 267 -11.53 -6.24 24.74
CA ASP A 267 -12.61 -7.25 24.68
C ASP A 267 -13.50 -7.13 23.44
N HIS A 268 -13.82 -5.90 23.02
CA HIS A 268 -14.66 -5.63 21.86
C HIS A 268 -13.88 -5.03 20.67
N GLY A 269 -12.55 -4.95 20.78
CA GLY A 269 -11.70 -4.35 19.76
C GLY A 269 -11.55 -2.83 19.87
N GLY A 270 -10.98 -2.23 18.83
CA GLY A 270 -10.77 -0.79 18.73
C GLY A 270 -10.14 -0.36 17.42
N THR A 271 -10.09 0.94 17.22
CA THR A 271 -9.53 1.57 16.01
C THR A 271 -8.57 2.70 16.35
N TRP A 272 -7.54 2.86 15.54
CA TRP A 272 -6.57 3.95 15.63
C TRP A 272 -5.92 4.19 14.26
N SER A 273 -5.16 5.27 14.14
CA SER A 273 -4.45 5.63 12.92
C SER A 273 -2.95 5.78 13.21
N GLU A 274 -2.11 5.39 12.26
CA GLU A 274 -0.67 5.60 12.31
C GLU A 274 -0.20 6.23 11.00
N ASP A 275 0.84 7.07 11.07
CA ASP A 275 1.51 7.59 9.89
C ASP A 275 2.73 6.71 9.57
N LEU A 276 2.78 6.15 8.37
CA LEU A 276 3.81 5.19 7.98
C LEU A 276 4.58 5.70 6.76
N THR A 277 5.89 5.45 6.77
CA THR A 277 6.73 5.59 5.58
C THR A 277 6.33 4.53 4.57
N TRP A 278 6.10 4.96 3.33
CA TRP A 278 5.57 4.14 2.26
C TRP A 278 6.47 4.22 1.03
N LEU A 279 6.72 3.09 0.37
CA LEU A 279 7.33 3.03 -0.95
C LEU A 279 6.25 2.68 -1.99
N GLU A 280 6.11 3.54 -2.97
CA GLU A 280 5.19 3.38 -4.10
C GLU A 280 6.00 3.23 -5.38
N PRO A 281 6.04 2.04 -5.98
CA PRO A 281 6.39 1.91 -7.39
C PRO A 281 5.35 2.66 -8.23
N VAL A 282 5.82 3.47 -9.18
CA VAL A 282 4.96 4.19 -10.13
C VAL A 282 5.51 3.95 -11.52
N THR A 283 4.64 3.54 -12.43
CA THR A 283 4.99 3.23 -13.81
C THR A 283 4.07 3.97 -14.77
N SER A 284 4.62 4.41 -15.89
CA SER A 284 3.85 4.83 -17.04
C SER A 284 4.33 4.07 -18.27
N CYS A 285 3.41 3.55 -19.06
CA CYS A 285 3.71 2.81 -20.28
C CYS A 285 3.17 3.54 -21.51
N ALA A 286 3.82 3.31 -22.64
CA ALA A 286 3.37 3.76 -23.94
C ALA A 286 3.27 2.55 -24.89
N ASP A 287 2.16 2.46 -25.61
CA ASP A 287 2.00 1.49 -26.68
C ASP A 287 2.94 1.83 -27.85
N THR A 288 3.74 0.86 -28.29
CA THR A 288 4.60 1.03 -29.48
C THR A 288 3.79 1.05 -30.77
N ASN A 289 2.50 0.67 -30.72
CA ASN A 289 1.64 0.34 -31.85
C ASN A 289 2.16 -0.84 -32.69
N LEU A 290 3.04 -1.66 -32.13
CA LEU A 290 3.42 -2.97 -32.67
C LEU A 290 2.71 -4.07 -31.87
N THR A 291 2.26 -5.10 -32.56
CA THR A 291 1.58 -6.25 -31.97
C THR A 291 2.14 -7.54 -32.56
N VAL A 292 2.32 -8.53 -31.70
CA VAL A 292 2.62 -9.91 -32.09
C VAL A 292 1.30 -10.65 -32.24
N GLU A 293 1.06 -11.23 -33.41
CA GLU A 293 -0.09 -12.08 -33.70
C GLU A 293 0.39 -13.52 -33.88
N ILE A 294 -0.18 -14.45 -33.12
CA ILE A 294 0.15 -15.87 -33.14
C ILE A 294 -1.05 -16.60 -33.71
N GLU A 295 -0.87 -17.28 -34.83
CA GLU A 295 -1.87 -18.09 -35.51
C GLU A 295 -1.51 -19.57 -35.32
N THR A 296 -2.26 -20.24 -34.46
CA THR A 296 -2.07 -21.67 -34.14
C THR A 296 -3.10 -22.51 -34.87
N VAL A 297 -2.63 -23.49 -35.64
CA VAL A 297 -3.48 -24.47 -36.32
C VAL A 297 -3.38 -25.79 -35.56
N ASP A 298 -4.49 -26.21 -34.97
CA ASP A 298 -4.62 -27.47 -34.25
C ASP A 298 -4.53 -28.63 -35.27
N THR A 299 -3.49 -29.45 -35.13
CA THR A 299 -3.26 -30.64 -35.97
C THR A 299 -3.26 -31.88 -35.10
N GLU A 300 -3.68 -33.04 -35.63
CA GLU A 300 -3.59 -34.32 -34.89
C GLU A 300 -2.15 -34.80 -34.63
N SER A 301 -1.14 -33.95 -34.83
CA SER A 301 0.27 -34.23 -34.59
C SER A 301 0.70 -33.70 -33.22
N PHE A 302 1.79 -34.24 -32.65
CA PHE A 302 2.31 -33.81 -31.34
C PHE A 302 2.90 -32.38 -31.33
N LEU A 303 2.93 -31.70 -32.47
CA LEU A 303 3.47 -30.35 -32.62
C LEU A 303 2.36 -29.46 -33.19
N ASP A 304 1.89 -28.52 -32.38
CA ASP A 304 1.08 -27.42 -32.88
C ASP A 304 1.90 -26.61 -33.88
N ASN A 305 1.36 -26.38 -35.08
CA ASN A 305 2.01 -25.54 -36.06
C ASN A 305 1.57 -24.09 -35.81
N SER A 306 2.36 -23.38 -35.00
CA SER A 306 2.15 -21.97 -34.68
C SER A 306 2.96 -21.08 -35.63
N THR A 307 2.29 -20.16 -36.31
CA THR A 307 2.96 -19.11 -37.11
C THR A 307 2.87 -17.78 -36.39
N VAL A 308 3.99 -17.04 -36.35
CA VAL A 308 4.09 -15.77 -35.62
C VAL A 308 4.25 -14.61 -36.59
N PHE A 309 3.45 -13.57 -36.41
CA PHE A 309 3.45 -12.37 -37.22
C PHE A 309 3.71 -11.11 -36.38
N LEU A 310 4.51 -10.19 -36.91
CA LEU A 310 4.59 -8.81 -36.43
C LEU A 310 3.59 -7.94 -37.22
N VAL A 311 2.72 -7.23 -36.49
CA VAL A 311 1.64 -6.42 -37.05
C VAL A 311 1.85 -4.96 -36.66
N ASP A 312 1.89 -4.10 -37.68
CA ASP A 312 1.96 -2.64 -37.54
C ASP A 312 0.55 -2.04 -37.39
N ARG A 313 0.27 -1.45 -36.22
CA ARG A 313 -0.98 -0.69 -35.94
C ARG A 313 -0.80 0.82 -36.09
N GLY A 314 0.29 1.26 -36.72
CA GLY A 314 0.65 2.68 -36.88
C GLY A 314 1.96 3.05 -36.17
N ALA A 315 2.80 2.08 -35.82
CA ALA A 315 4.08 2.28 -35.15
C ALA A 315 5.04 3.17 -35.94
N PHE A 316 5.00 3.03 -37.27
CA PHE A 316 5.89 3.74 -38.19
C PHE A 316 5.24 4.99 -38.80
N ARG A 317 4.03 5.35 -38.36
CA ARG A 317 3.28 6.49 -38.88
C ARG A 317 3.83 7.81 -38.32
N GLY A 318 4.18 8.75 -39.21
CA GLY A 318 4.71 10.06 -38.80
C GLY A 318 6.02 9.95 -38.01
N LEU A 319 6.74 8.85 -38.20
CA LEU A 319 8.03 8.56 -37.58
C LEU A 319 9.16 9.05 -38.48
N ASP A 320 10.13 9.73 -37.89
CA ASP A 320 11.31 10.27 -38.55
C ASP A 320 12.54 10.10 -37.65
N LEU A 321 13.74 10.16 -38.23
CA LEU A 321 15.03 10.01 -37.55
C LEU A 321 15.26 11.08 -36.47
N THR A 322 14.58 12.23 -36.57
CA THR A 322 14.56 13.27 -35.53
C THR A 322 14.01 12.77 -34.18
N ALA A 323 13.27 11.67 -34.13
CA ALA A 323 12.85 11.05 -32.88
C ALA A 323 14.02 10.51 -32.04
N LEU A 324 15.20 10.33 -32.64
CA LEU A 324 16.44 9.97 -31.95
C LEU A 324 17.18 11.20 -31.38
N GLU A 325 16.79 12.42 -31.74
CA GLU A 325 17.39 13.65 -31.22
C GLU A 325 16.81 14.00 -29.85
N THR A 326 17.66 14.05 -28.82
CA THR A 326 17.17 14.25 -27.47
C THR A 326 18.11 15.06 -26.60
N ARG A 327 17.54 16.01 -25.83
CA ARG A 327 18.20 16.57 -24.65
C ARG A 327 18.05 15.60 -23.47
N PRO A 328 19.03 15.53 -22.56
CA PRO A 328 18.87 14.81 -21.30
C PRO A 328 17.66 15.33 -20.52
N TRP A 329 16.94 14.44 -19.86
CA TRP A 329 15.84 14.81 -18.98
C TRP A 329 16.39 15.43 -17.69
N GLY A 330 15.94 16.65 -17.35
CA GLY A 330 16.31 17.35 -16.13
C GLY A 330 15.04 17.61 -15.32
N ASP A 331 14.66 16.67 -14.47
CA ASP A 331 13.29 16.62 -13.96
C ASP A 331 13.09 17.26 -12.59
N ASN A 332 14.14 17.63 -11.85
CA ASN A 332 14.07 18.33 -10.56
C ASN A 332 12.88 17.90 -9.66
N GLN A 333 12.69 16.58 -9.53
CA GLN A 333 11.60 15.90 -8.79
C GLN A 333 10.16 16.02 -9.36
N THR A 334 9.91 16.73 -10.47
CA THR A 334 8.60 16.76 -11.17
C THR A 334 8.33 15.56 -12.09
N LEU A 335 9.37 14.75 -12.36
CA LEU A 335 9.42 13.47 -13.09
C LEU A 335 8.25 13.15 -14.05
N ASP A 336 8.50 13.29 -15.36
CA ASP A 336 7.53 12.93 -16.42
C ASP A 336 7.77 11.51 -16.95
N LEU A 337 7.23 10.50 -16.25
CA LEU A 337 7.34 9.10 -16.68
C LEU A 337 6.63 8.81 -18.02
N ALA A 338 5.51 9.48 -18.29
CA ALA A 338 4.74 9.27 -19.51
C ALA A 338 5.50 9.78 -20.74
N GLY A 339 6.08 10.99 -20.66
CA GLY A 339 6.93 11.55 -21.71
C GLY A 339 8.17 10.69 -21.96
N ARG A 340 8.79 10.15 -20.91
CA ARG A 340 9.93 9.22 -21.00
C ARG A 340 9.55 7.92 -21.73
N ALA A 341 8.46 7.27 -21.32
CA ALA A 341 7.97 6.05 -21.95
C ALA A 341 7.57 6.26 -23.43
N HIS A 342 6.83 7.33 -23.73
CA HIS A 342 6.41 7.65 -25.10
C HIS A 342 7.60 7.95 -26.02
N LYS A 343 8.58 8.71 -25.53
CA LYS A 343 9.83 8.98 -26.27
C LYS A 343 10.62 7.71 -26.53
N ALA A 344 10.77 6.86 -25.51
CA ALA A 344 11.44 5.57 -25.64
C ALA A 344 10.72 4.64 -26.65
N ALA A 345 9.39 4.60 -26.63
CA ALA A 345 8.59 3.85 -27.60
C ALA A 345 8.80 4.34 -29.05
N ARG A 346 8.88 5.66 -29.25
CA ARG A 346 9.17 6.24 -30.57
C ARG A 346 10.58 5.91 -31.05
N MET A 347 11.59 6.01 -30.18
CA MET A 347 12.97 5.63 -30.51
C MET A 347 13.07 4.14 -30.85
N TYR A 348 12.40 3.29 -30.09
CA TYR A 348 12.31 1.86 -30.35
C TYR A 348 11.76 1.57 -31.75
N ASN A 349 10.65 2.21 -32.13
CA ASN A 349 10.08 2.06 -33.47
C ASN A 349 11.04 2.48 -34.59
N VAL A 350 11.91 3.47 -34.36
CA VAL A 350 12.93 3.87 -35.36
C VAL A 350 13.95 2.75 -35.55
N LEU A 351 14.44 2.16 -34.46
CA LEU A 351 15.41 1.06 -34.54
C LEU A 351 14.77 -0.20 -35.13
N ILE A 352 13.51 -0.51 -34.79
CA ILE A 352 12.78 -1.62 -35.42
C ILE A 352 12.60 -1.40 -36.93
N ALA A 353 12.30 -0.18 -37.36
CA ALA A 353 12.19 0.12 -38.78
C ALA A 353 13.52 -0.14 -39.52
N ASP A 354 14.65 0.23 -38.92
CA ASP A 354 15.97 -0.03 -39.49
C ASP A 354 16.29 -1.53 -39.55
N THR A 355 16.04 -2.27 -38.47
CA THR A 355 16.20 -3.74 -38.40
C THR A 355 15.41 -4.47 -39.48
N LEU A 356 14.21 -3.97 -39.81
CA LEU A 356 13.34 -4.51 -40.85
C LEU A 356 13.60 -3.91 -42.25
N ASN A 357 14.65 -3.09 -42.41
CA ASN A 357 15.01 -2.39 -43.64
C ASN A 357 13.85 -1.55 -44.23
N ILE A 358 13.09 -0.90 -43.36
CA ILE A 358 11.96 -0.01 -43.70
C ILE A 358 12.50 1.42 -43.83
N SER A 359 12.32 2.03 -45.00
CA SER A 359 12.68 3.43 -45.21
C SER A 359 11.70 4.39 -44.53
N LEU A 360 12.18 5.20 -43.58
CA LEU A 360 11.42 6.25 -42.91
C LEU A 360 11.66 7.65 -43.54
N PRO A 361 10.67 8.56 -43.53
CA PRO A 361 9.27 8.34 -43.13
C PRO A 361 8.49 7.53 -44.18
N LEU A 362 7.52 6.73 -43.73
CA LEU A 362 6.65 5.97 -44.64
C LEU A 362 5.85 6.90 -45.56
N SER A 363 5.95 6.66 -46.88
CA SER A 363 5.17 7.35 -47.91
C SER A 363 4.03 6.45 -48.41
N PRO A 364 2.75 6.88 -48.42
CA PRO A 364 2.13 8.03 -47.74
C PRO A 364 1.86 7.80 -46.23
N PRO A 365 1.69 8.87 -45.42
CA PRO A 365 1.66 8.86 -43.95
C PRO A 365 0.41 8.20 -43.31
N SER A 366 -0.39 7.46 -44.08
CA SER A 366 -1.57 6.73 -43.61
C SER A 366 -1.44 5.21 -43.80
N ARG A 367 -0.31 4.71 -44.31
CA ARG A 367 -0.15 3.30 -44.62
C ARG A 367 0.48 2.56 -43.44
N THR A 368 -0.23 1.57 -42.89
CA THR A 368 0.36 0.52 -42.06
C THR A 368 1.02 -0.53 -42.95
N LEU A 369 2.04 -1.21 -42.43
CA LEU A 369 2.66 -2.33 -43.11
C LEU A 369 1.77 -3.58 -43.09
N ARG A 370 1.95 -4.47 -44.08
CA ARG A 370 1.32 -5.78 -44.09
C ARG A 370 1.93 -6.62 -42.95
N ARG A 371 1.16 -7.56 -42.39
CA ARG A 371 1.69 -8.53 -41.40
C ARG A 371 2.99 -9.16 -41.90
N ILE A 372 4.03 -9.11 -41.08
CA ILE A 372 5.37 -9.61 -41.39
C ILE A 372 5.50 -10.97 -40.70
N ASN A 373 5.74 -12.02 -41.47
CA ASN A 373 6.05 -13.33 -40.90
C ASN A 373 7.46 -13.27 -40.27
N VAL A 374 7.55 -13.64 -39.00
CA VAL A 374 8.81 -13.59 -38.22
C VAL A 374 9.86 -14.53 -38.81
N GLU A 375 9.47 -15.72 -39.27
CA GLU A 375 10.39 -16.68 -39.89
C GLU A 375 10.89 -16.18 -41.25
N ASP A 376 9.99 -15.71 -42.11
CA ASP A 376 10.35 -15.19 -43.45
C ASP A 376 11.26 -13.94 -43.36
N ALA A 377 11.15 -13.19 -42.26
CA ALA A 377 11.96 -12.02 -41.97
C ALA A 377 13.31 -12.36 -41.30
N GLY A 378 13.60 -13.64 -41.02
CA GLY A 378 14.82 -14.07 -40.32
C GLY A 378 14.88 -13.61 -38.85
N LEU A 379 13.73 -13.42 -38.23
CA LEU A 379 13.57 -12.97 -36.83
C LEU A 379 13.28 -14.13 -35.87
N ASP A 380 13.20 -15.36 -36.40
CA ASP A 380 12.98 -16.63 -35.70
C ASP A 380 14.04 -16.95 -34.63
N SER A 381 15.24 -16.40 -34.79
CA SER A 381 16.37 -16.58 -33.86
C SER A 381 16.16 -15.98 -32.46
N ASN A 382 15.20 -15.07 -32.24
CA ASN A 382 14.91 -14.50 -30.92
C ASN A 382 13.82 -15.30 -30.17
N LEU A 383 14.19 -16.48 -29.68
CA LEU A 383 13.35 -17.32 -28.82
C LEU A 383 12.96 -16.64 -27.49
N GLN A 384 13.57 -15.52 -27.09
CA GLN A 384 13.18 -14.82 -25.86
C GLN A 384 12.03 -13.83 -26.07
N PHE A 385 12.02 -13.12 -27.21
CA PHE A 385 10.96 -12.17 -27.54
C PHE A 385 9.73 -12.87 -28.16
N PHE A 386 9.96 -13.81 -29.08
CA PHE A 386 8.90 -14.55 -29.77
C PHE A 386 8.74 -16.00 -29.31
N GLY A 387 9.72 -16.58 -28.61
CA GLY A 387 9.66 -17.98 -28.19
C GLY A 387 8.83 -18.24 -26.94
N THR A 388 8.15 -17.24 -26.37
CA THR A 388 6.96 -17.49 -25.54
C THR A 388 5.79 -17.82 -26.46
N ILE A 389 5.76 -19.06 -26.97
CA ILE A 389 4.60 -19.61 -27.72
C ILE A 389 3.35 -19.62 -26.82
N ASP A 390 3.53 -19.56 -25.51
CA ASP A 390 2.44 -19.41 -24.57
C ASP A 390 1.81 -18.00 -24.67
N THR A 391 0.63 -17.97 -25.25
CA THR A 391 -0.16 -16.77 -25.51
C THR A 391 -0.70 -16.13 -24.22
N GLU A 392 -0.77 -16.90 -23.13
CA GLU A 392 -1.33 -16.45 -21.85
C GLU A 392 -0.29 -15.78 -20.95
N LEU A 393 0.99 -16.01 -21.20
CA LEU A 393 2.09 -15.46 -20.40
C LEU A 393 2.54 -14.08 -20.89
N ILE A 394 2.98 -13.23 -19.95
CA ILE A 394 3.64 -11.97 -20.27
C ILE A 394 5.14 -12.20 -20.48
N SER A 395 5.80 -11.32 -21.24
CA SER A 395 7.26 -11.21 -21.23
C SER A 395 7.66 -9.81 -20.79
N ILE A 396 8.61 -9.72 -19.85
CA ILE A 396 9.17 -8.46 -19.36
C ILE A 396 10.69 -8.54 -19.46
N SER A 397 11.29 -7.54 -20.10
CA SER A 397 12.71 -7.56 -20.40
C SER A 397 13.27 -6.14 -20.59
N SER A 398 14.60 -6.06 -20.68
CA SER A 398 15.28 -4.82 -21.00
C SER A 398 14.91 -4.42 -22.42
N ILE A 399 15.02 -3.14 -22.74
CA ILE A 399 14.78 -2.70 -24.13
C ILE A 399 15.85 -3.36 -25.01
N ALA A 400 15.42 -4.29 -25.85
CA ALA A 400 16.24 -5.12 -26.72
C ALA A 400 15.64 -5.20 -28.12
N GLY A 401 16.45 -5.60 -29.10
CA GLY A 401 16.02 -5.75 -30.49
C GLY A 401 15.15 -6.98 -30.74
N ILE A 402 14.58 -7.04 -31.95
CA ILE A 402 13.72 -8.16 -32.41
C ILE A 402 14.54 -9.29 -33.05
N GLN A 403 15.75 -9.01 -33.55
CA GLN A 403 16.72 -10.05 -33.94
C GLN A 403 17.40 -10.57 -32.67
N GLY A 404 17.62 -11.89 -32.56
CA GLY A 404 18.16 -12.49 -31.34
C GLY A 404 19.48 -11.84 -30.91
N ALA A 405 19.76 -11.84 -29.61
CA ALA A 405 21.04 -11.40 -29.08
C ALA A 405 22.14 -12.33 -29.61
N THR A 406 22.76 -11.97 -30.73
CA THR A 406 24.12 -12.40 -31.00
C THR A 406 25.04 -11.63 -30.06
N ASP A 407 26.13 -12.24 -29.57
CA ASP A 407 27.10 -11.60 -28.67
C ASP A 407 27.63 -10.24 -29.21
N ASP A 408 27.45 -10.00 -30.51
CA ASP A 408 27.45 -8.70 -31.16
C ASP A 408 25.99 -8.23 -31.41
N GLU A 409 25.37 -7.50 -30.47
CA GLU A 409 24.19 -6.69 -30.82
C GLU A 409 24.62 -5.77 -31.98
N PRO A 410 24.02 -5.87 -33.17
CA PRO A 410 24.52 -5.14 -34.33
C PRO A 410 24.43 -3.65 -34.04
N SER A 411 25.58 -2.98 -33.98
CA SER A 411 25.63 -1.53 -33.95
C SER A 411 24.87 -1.00 -35.18
N ILE A 412 23.65 -0.50 -34.99
CA ILE A 412 22.82 0.02 -36.07
C ILE A 412 23.51 1.24 -36.70
N ARG A 413 23.94 1.16 -37.96
CA ARG A 413 24.63 2.31 -38.56
C ARG A 413 23.66 3.46 -38.73
N VAL A 414 23.87 4.55 -37.97
CA VAL A 414 23.12 5.80 -38.13
C VAL A 414 23.10 6.19 -39.63
N PRO A 415 21.93 6.45 -40.24
CA PRO A 415 21.83 6.77 -41.66
C PRO A 415 22.74 7.94 -42.04
N ARG A 416 23.44 7.84 -43.19
CA ARG A 416 24.38 8.89 -43.67
C ARG A 416 23.76 10.28 -43.84
N SER A 417 22.43 10.36 -43.95
CA SER A 417 21.65 11.59 -44.07
C SER A 417 21.39 12.28 -42.73
N PHE A 418 21.59 11.60 -41.61
CA PHE A 418 21.32 12.15 -40.28
C PHE A 418 22.39 13.20 -39.90
N ARG A 419 21.93 14.40 -39.51
CA ARG A 419 22.78 15.48 -38.99
C ARG A 419 22.22 15.92 -37.65
N SER A 420 22.93 15.59 -36.56
CA SER A 420 22.54 16.02 -35.22
C SER A 420 22.54 17.55 -35.12
N GLN A 421 21.49 18.12 -34.53
CA GLN A 421 21.41 19.55 -34.21
C GLN A 421 22.22 19.98 -32.98
N ASP A 422 22.77 19.03 -32.20
CA ASP A 422 23.51 19.29 -30.96
C ASP A 422 24.82 18.47 -30.90
N GLU A 423 25.90 19.07 -30.42
CA GLU A 423 27.22 18.42 -30.33
C GLU A 423 27.26 17.33 -29.23
N GLU A 424 26.46 17.49 -28.17
CA GLU A 424 26.28 16.47 -27.10
C GLU A 424 25.38 15.31 -27.60
N GLY A 425 24.29 15.64 -28.30
CA GLY A 425 23.43 14.68 -29.00
C GLY A 425 24.19 13.88 -30.08
N ARG A 426 25.16 14.51 -30.76
CA ARG A 426 26.03 13.84 -31.74
C ARG A 426 26.95 12.80 -31.09
N ARG A 427 27.52 13.06 -29.90
CA ARG A 427 28.43 12.11 -29.22
C ARG A 427 27.71 10.88 -28.66
N MET A 428 26.46 11.03 -28.22
CA MET A 428 25.69 9.95 -27.59
C MET A 428 24.85 9.12 -28.56
N MET A 429 24.51 9.67 -29.73
CA MET A 429 23.87 8.92 -30.81
C MET A 429 24.78 7.86 -31.45
N PHE A 430 26.08 7.86 -31.15
CA PHE A 430 27.06 6.89 -31.68
C PHE A 430 27.11 5.55 -30.91
N VAL A 431 26.29 5.32 -29.89
CA VAL A 431 26.04 3.96 -29.34
C VAL A 431 24.71 3.46 -29.89
N SER A 432 24.73 3.03 -31.14
CA SER A 432 23.55 2.67 -31.92
C SER A 432 22.98 1.30 -31.52
N ASN A 433 22.40 1.23 -30.33
CA ASN A 433 21.89 0.00 -29.74
C ASN A 433 20.60 0.28 -28.96
N PHE A 434 19.72 -0.72 -28.84
CA PHE A 434 18.52 -0.68 -28.00
C PHE A 434 18.82 -0.31 -26.54
N THR A 435 20.01 -0.62 -26.03
CA THR A 435 20.47 -0.21 -24.69
C THR A 435 20.51 1.31 -24.49
N ALA A 436 20.77 2.09 -25.55
CA ALA A 436 20.77 3.55 -25.47
C ALA A 436 19.37 4.13 -25.23
N ILE A 437 18.31 3.45 -25.70
CA ILE A 437 16.92 3.86 -25.46
C ILE A 437 16.62 3.83 -23.95
N ALA A 438 17.05 2.76 -23.27
CA ALA A 438 16.86 2.62 -21.83
C ALA A 438 17.58 3.75 -21.07
N GLN A 439 18.82 4.09 -21.44
CA GLN A 439 19.57 5.19 -20.82
C GLN A 439 18.92 6.57 -21.05
N VAL A 440 18.49 6.87 -22.28
CA VAL A 440 17.77 8.11 -22.60
C VAL A 440 16.46 8.20 -21.83
N CYS A 441 15.76 7.08 -21.68
CA CYS A 441 14.52 7.00 -20.91
C CYS A 441 14.76 7.19 -19.41
N SER A 442 15.86 6.63 -18.88
CA SER A 442 16.32 6.83 -17.50
C SER A 442 16.79 8.27 -17.22
N GLY A 443 17.25 8.99 -18.23
CA GLY A 443 17.70 10.39 -18.12
C GLY A 443 19.12 10.56 -17.59
N TYR A 444 19.85 9.46 -17.45
CA TYR A 444 21.27 9.42 -17.14
C TYR A 444 21.94 8.34 -18.00
N TYR A 445 23.21 8.54 -18.32
CA TYR A 445 23.96 7.67 -19.22
C TYR A 445 24.93 6.78 -18.44
N GLY A 446 24.98 5.50 -18.82
CA GLY A 446 26.13 4.64 -18.48
C GLY A 446 27.18 4.87 -19.55
N VAL A 447 28.21 5.66 -19.22
CA VAL A 447 29.36 5.89 -20.11
C VAL A 447 30.38 4.80 -19.81
N GLU A 448 31.09 4.31 -20.83
CA GLU A 448 32.18 3.30 -20.72
C GLU A 448 33.05 3.55 -19.47
N ASP A 449 32.77 2.79 -18.41
CA ASP A 449 33.41 2.82 -17.07
C ASP A 449 33.04 3.95 -16.08
N SER A 450 32.01 4.76 -16.33
CA SER A 450 31.45 5.68 -15.31
C SER A 450 30.00 6.08 -15.58
N ILE A 451 29.23 6.23 -14.52
CA ILE A 451 27.87 6.81 -14.61
C ILE A 451 28.00 8.31 -14.76
N ASP A 452 27.08 8.91 -15.51
CA ASP A 452 26.88 10.36 -15.52
C ASP A 452 26.82 10.89 -14.08
N TRP A 453 27.85 11.65 -13.68
CA TRP A 453 28.03 12.23 -12.35
C TRP A 453 26.84 13.10 -11.91
N ARG A 454 26.00 13.55 -12.85
CA ARG A 454 24.75 14.25 -12.56
C ARG A 454 23.75 13.36 -11.80
N ALA A 455 23.80 12.03 -11.94
CA ALA A 455 22.77 11.10 -11.45
C ALA A 455 22.62 11.06 -9.92
N ALA A 456 23.69 11.25 -9.14
CA ALA A 456 23.66 11.13 -7.67
C ALA A 456 23.29 12.45 -6.98
N ASN A 457 22.09 12.98 -7.27
CA ASN A 457 21.57 14.22 -6.70
C ASN A 457 20.05 14.12 -6.43
N ILE A 458 19.53 14.89 -5.47
CA ILE A 458 18.09 15.01 -5.20
C ILE A 458 17.30 15.38 -6.45
N SER A 459 17.87 16.13 -7.39
CA SER A 459 17.18 16.51 -8.63
C SER A 459 17.07 15.39 -9.67
N ASN A 460 17.73 14.24 -9.47
CA ASN A 460 17.79 13.14 -10.44
C ASN A 460 17.22 11.84 -9.85
N PRO A 461 15.92 11.58 -10.08
CA PRO A 461 15.27 10.33 -9.70
C PRO A 461 15.85 9.09 -10.39
N ALA A 462 15.78 7.97 -9.70
CA ALA A 462 16.02 6.64 -10.25
C ALA A 462 14.86 6.21 -11.15
N VAL A 463 15.07 6.30 -12.48
CA VAL A 463 14.13 5.80 -13.48
C VAL A 463 14.74 4.61 -14.21
N HIS A 464 13.95 3.55 -14.39
CA HIS A 464 14.29 2.41 -15.24
C HIS A 464 13.21 2.22 -16.28
N CYS A 465 13.64 1.85 -17.49
CA CYS A 465 12.73 1.60 -18.58
C CYS A 465 12.98 0.23 -19.19
N GLY A 466 11.90 -0.41 -19.60
CA GLY A 466 11.94 -1.74 -20.19
C GLY A 466 10.73 -2.00 -21.07
N LEU A 467 10.74 -3.19 -21.65
CA LEU A 467 9.73 -3.64 -22.57
C LEU A 467 8.81 -4.66 -21.90
N ILE A 468 7.52 -4.57 -22.20
CA ILE A 468 6.51 -5.55 -21.82
C ILE A 468 5.81 -6.04 -23.08
N LEU A 469 5.88 -7.34 -23.32
CA LEU A 469 4.96 -8.03 -24.21
C LEU A 469 3.77 -8.49 -23.37
N GLY A 470 2.61 -7.86 -23.58
CA GLY A 470 1.39 -8.16 -22.84
C GLY A 470 0.89 -9.59 -23.08
N ALA A 471 0.07 -10.08 -22.18
CA ALA A 471 -0.63 -11.36 -22.35
C ALA A 471 -1.83 -11.20 -23.29
N SER A 472 -2.19 -12.26 -24.00
CA SER A 472 -3.41 -12.26 -24.78
C SER A 472 -4.65 -12.30 -23.87
N PRO A 473 -5.77 -11.68 -24.28
CA PRO A 473 -7.04 -11.81 -23.57
C PRO A 473 -7.49 -13.28 -23.49
N ILE A 474 -7.95 -13.70 -22.32
CA ILE A 474 -8.64 -14.99 -22.14
C ILE A 474 -10.02 -14.88 -22.82
N GLU A 475 -10.32 -15.77 -23.75
CA GLU A 475 -11.59 -15.76 -24.50
C GLU A 475 -12.71 -16.44 -23.72
N GLY A 476 -13.81 -15.71 -23.51
CA GLY A 476 -15.06 -16.16 -22.90
C GLY A 476 -15.80 -14.99 -22.24
N ASP A 477 -16.94 -14.57 -22.79
CA ASP A 477 -17.73 -13.43 -22.29
C ASP A 477 -18.15 -13.57 -20.80
N ASP A 478 -18.11 -14.79 -20.25
CA ASP A 478 -18.49 -15.12 -18.86
C ASP A 478 -17.34 -15.77 -18.03
N GLY A 479 -16.07 -15.68 -18.47
CA GLY A 479 -14.95 -16.32 -17.76
C GLY A 479 -14.93 -17.86 -17.82
N THR A 480 -15.67 -18.44 -18.76
CA THR A 480 -15.65 -19.88 -19.03
C THR A 480 -14.59 -20.20 -20.08
N LEU A 481 -13.69 -21.14 -19.77
CA LEU A 481 -12.73 -21.68 -20.73
C LEU A 481 -13.51 -22.40 -21.83
N THR A 482 -13.60 -21.79 -23.01
CA THR A 482 -14.25 -22.39 -24.17
C THR A 482 -13.28 -23.30 -24.91
N LEU A 483 -13.82 -24.39 -25.47
CA LEU A 483 -13.04 -25.31 -26.31
C LEU A 483 -12.51 -24.52 -27.52
N THR A 484 -11.20 -24.49 -27.69
CA THR A 484 -10.53 -23.74 -28.76
C THR A 484 -10.96 -24.26 -30.14
N ASN A 485 -11.16 -23.33 -31.08
CA ASN A 485 -11.41 -23.65 -32.48
C ASN A 485 -10.17 -24.28 -33.14
N ARG A 486 -10.34 -24.98 -34.26
CA ARG A 486 -9.25 -25.57 -35.06
C ARG A 486 -8.14 -24.59 -35.48
N VAL A 487 -8.46 -23.30 -35.55
CA VAL A 487 -7.49 -22.22 -35.73
C VAL A 487 -7.76 -21.18 -34.66
N THR A 488 -6.72 -20.81 -33.92
CA THR A 488 -6.78 -19.76 -32.89
C THR A 488 -5.82 -18.64 -33.24
N ILE A 489 -6.31 -17.40 -33.17
CA ILE A 489 -5.51 -16.19 -33.41
C ILE A 489 -5.43 -15.43 -32.09
N LYS A 490 -4.23 -15.30 -31.56
CA LYS A 490 -3.96 -14.58 -30.31
C LYS A 490 -3.08 -13.37 -30.58
N ARG A 491 -3.31 -12.28 -29.84
CA ARG A 491 -2.63 -10.99 -30.03
C ARG A 491 -1.99 -10.53 -28.74
N LYS A 492 -0.76 -10.04 -28.84
CA LYS A 492 0.04 -9.52 -27.71
C LYS A 492 0.62 -8.17 -28.11
N ASN A 493 0.30 -7.13 -27.37
CA ASN A 493 0.80 -5.77 -27.65
C ASN A 493 2.16 -5.56 -27.01
N ILE A 494 3.00 -4.75 -27.67
CA ILE A 494 4.33 -4.39 -27.18
C ILE A 494 4.26 -2.99 -26.56
N TYR A 495 4.60 -2.91 -25.28
CA TYR A 495 4.65 -1.68 -24.52
C TYR A 495 6.07 -1.37 -24.09
N ILE A 496 6.40 -0.08 -24.05
CA ILE A 496 7.60 0.41 -23.36
C ILE A 496 7.17 1.19 -22.13
N CYS A 497 7.76 0.86 -20.99
CA CYS A 497 7.38 1.40 -19.70
C CYS A 497 8.57 2.11 -19.06
N ALA A 498 8.27 3.20 -18.35
CA ALA A 498 9.20 3.91 -17.47
C ALA A 498 8.68 3.83 -16.03
N SER A 499 9.52 3.33 -15.14
CA SER A 499 9.19 3.13 -13.73
C SER A 499 10.17 3.81 -12.80
N ALA A 500 9.65 4.27 -11.68
CA ALA A 500 10.42 4.82 -10.57
C ALA A 500 9.76 4.45 -9.24
N ILE A 501 10.46 4.65 -8.13
CA ILE A 501 9.89 4.53 -6.79
C ILE A 501 9.88 5.90 -6.13
N ARG A 502 8.75 6.24 -5.51
CA ARG A 502 8.67 7.38 -4.60
C ARG A 502 8.44 6.92 -3.17
N ALA A 503 9.14 7.58 -2.25
CA ALA A 503 8.90 7.50 -0.83
C ALA A 503 7.94 8.61 -0.39
N GLY A 504 7.05 8.30 0.54
CA GLY A 504 6.10 9.26 1.08
C GLY A 504 5.57 8.82 2.43
N VAL A 505 4.67 9.63 3.00
CA VAL A 505 3.97 9.30 4.24
C VAL A 505 2.50 9.06 3.94
N LYS A 506 1.99 7.94 4.46
CA LYS A 506 0.56 7.61 4.41
C LYS A 506 -0.01 7.45 5.80
N THR A 507 -1.23 7.92 5.98
CA THR A 507 -2.02 7.65 7.18
C THR A 507 -2.79 6.35 6.97
N VAL A 508 -2.60 5.40 7.89
CA VAL A 508 -3.19 4.07 7.83
C VAL A 508 -4.12 3.88 9.02
N ASP A 509 -5.37 3.57 8.74
CA ASP A 509 -6.39 3.30 9.74
C ASP A 509 -6.47 1.81 10.03
N PHE A 510 -6.27 1.46 11.30
CA PHE A 510 -6.32 0.09 11.79
C PHE A 510 -7.62 -0.18 12.52
N ARG A 511 -8.08 -1.41 12.38
CA ARG A 511 -9.10 -2.02 13.21
C ARG A 511 -8.61 -3.33 13.76
N TYR A 512 -8.82 -3.52 15.05
CA TYR A 512 -8.50 -4.75 15.74
C TYR A 512 -9.75 -5.33 16.39
N ASN A 513 -10.01 -6.62 16.18
CA ASN A 513 -11.10 -7.36 16.84
C ASN A 513 -10.51 -8.24 17.96
N GLY A 514 -10.97 -8.12 19.21
CA GLY A 514 -10.45 -8.91 20.36
C GLY A 514 -10.50 -10.44 20.14
N THR A 515 -9.71 -11.30 20.79
CA THR A 515 -9.40 -11.39 22.23
C THR A 515 -8.03 -12.04 22.55
N SER A 516 -7.17 -12.27 21.55
CA SER A 516 -6.02 -13.20 21.69
C SER A 516 -4.64 -12.65 21.28
N GLY A 517 -4.50 -11.33 21.08
CA GLY A 517 -3.20 -10.71 20.75
C GLY A 517 -2.59 -11.20 19.43
N HIS A 518 -3.41 -11.70 18.50
CA HIS A 518 -2.93 -12.28 17.25
C HIS A 518 -3.01 -11.30 16.08
N LEU A 519 -2.01 -11.34 15.20
CA LEU A 519 -1.96 -10.51 13.99
C LEU A 519 -3.19 -10.71 13.08
N ALA A 520 -3.74 -11.92 13.01
CA ALA A 520 -4.90 -12.25 12.18
C ALA A 520 -6.17 -11.42 12.51
N ASN A 521 -6.23 -10.86 13.72
CA ASN A 521 -7.32 -10.00 14.18
C ASN A 521 -7.14 -8.53 13.83
N LEU A 522 -5.94 -8.14 13.36
CA LEU A 522 -5.62 -6.80 12.88
C LEU A 522 -6.01 -6.69 11.41
N ARG A 523 -6.68 -5.59 11.07
CA ARG A 523 -7.04 -5.26 9.69
C ARG A 523 -6.74 -3.80 9.42
N VAL A 524 -6.37 -3.51 8.18
CA VAL A 524 -6.26 -2.16 7.66
C VAL A 524 -7.59 -1.82 7.01
N GLU A 525 -8.26 -0.77 7.52
CA GLU A 525 -9.52 -0.30 6.93
C GLU A 525 -9.27 0.67 5.78
N ARG A 526 -8.26 1.53 5.92
CA ARG A 526 -7.98 2.59 4.95
C ARG A 526 -6.49 2.94 4.91
N ILE A 527 -6.02 3.24 3.72
CA ILE A 527 -4.67 3.75 3.43
C ILE A 527 -4.88 5.02 2.59
N GLN A 528 -4.36 6.15 3.06
CA GLN A 528 -4.50 7.44 2.38
C GLN A 528 -3.21 8.24 2.44
N ASP A 529 -2.95 9.05 1.40
CA ASP A 529 -1.85 10.00 1.42
C ASP A 529 -2.05 11.00 2.58
N LYS A 530 -0.97 11.27 3.32
CA LYS A 530 -1.02 12.23 4.42
C LYS A 530 -1.26 13.64 3.86
N VAL A 531 -2.26 14.33 4.42
CA VAL A 531 -2.58 15.71 4.03
C VAL A 531 -1.88 16.66 4.98
N TYR A 532 -1.15 17.62 4.42
CA TYR A 532 -0.35 18.59 5.16
C TYR A 532 -1.04 19.96 5.16
N PRO A 533 -1.22 20.61 6.33
CA PRO A 533 -1.91 21.91 6.40
C PRO A 533 -1.13 23.07 5.78
N SER A 534 0.19 22.99 5.71
CA SER A 534 1.07 24.03 5.14
C SER A 534 2.30 23.44 4.48
N ASN A 535 3.03 24.24 3.69
CA ASN A 535 4.29 23.81 3.08
C ASN A 535 5.35 23.45 4.13
N ASP A 536 5.39 24.18 5.26
CA ASP A 536 6.36 23.94 6.33
C ASP A 536 6.07 22.63 7.08
N SER A 537 4.81 22.21 7.13
CA SER A 537 4.41 20.93 7.75
C SER A 537 4.75 19.70 6.91
N ARG A 538 5.17 19.89 5.64
CA ARG A 538 5.63 18.79 4.78
C ARG A 538 6.98 18.28 5.28
N PRO A 539 7.26 16.98 5.13
CA PRO A 539 8.54 16.43 5.55
C PRO A 539 9.69 17.07 4.75
N LEU A 540 10.79 17.32 5.46
CA LEU A 540 12.04 17.72 4.86
C LEU A 540 12.80 16.47 4.43
N TRP A 541 12.89 16.26 3.12
CA TRP A 541 13.68 15.19 2.54
C TRP A 541 15.11 15.67 2.32
N ALA A 542 16.08 14.82 2.63
CA ALA A 542 17.48 15.05 2.32
C ALA A 542 18.02 13.91 1.45
N VAL A 543 18.93 14.27 0.54
CA VAL A 543 19.77 13.35 -0.20
C VAL A 543 21.22 13.78 -0.04
N GLU A 544 22.10 12.82 0.22
CA GLU A 544 23.54 13.06 0.31
C GLU A 544 24.08 13.68 -0.98
N GLN A 545 24.79 14.80 -0.85
CA GLN A 545 25.37 15.51 -1.97
C GLN A 545 26.77 14.97 -2.29
N SER A 546 27.06 14.89 -3.58
CA SER A 546 28.24 14.25 -4.13
C SER A 546 29.26 15.20 -4.80
N TRP A 547 29.40 16.45 -4.34
CA TRP A 547 30.32 17.41 -4.97
C TRP A 547 31.78 17.30 -4.48
N PRO A 548 32.84 17.51 -5.30
CA PRO A 548 32.94 17.72 -6.75
C PRO A 548 33.48 16.50 -7.54
N GLN A 549 33.68 15.36 -6.91
CA GLN A 549 34.37 14.22 -7.53
C GLN A 549 33.38 13.28 -8.20
N ARG A 550 33.79 12.63 -9.29
CA ARG A 550 33.02 11.64 -10.07
C ARG A 550 32.56 10.51 -9.14
N MET A 551 31.39 10.63 -8.53
CA MET A 551 30.99 9.71 -7.46
C MET A 551 29.95 8.71 -7.96
N THR A 552 30.31 7.45 -7.76
CA THR A 552 29.67 6.24 -8.26
C THR A 552 29.16 5.40 -7.07
N PHE A 553 28.31 5.99 -6.23
CA PHE A 553 27.60 5.27 -5.16
C PHE A 553 26.10 5.59 -5.10
N ASP A 554 25.34 4.77 -4.36
CA ASP A 554 23.92 5.02 -4.06
C ASP A 554 23.80 6.05 -2.92
N PRO A 555 23.34 7.30 -3.17
CA PRO A 555 23.36 8.36 -2.17
C PRO A 555 22.37 8.06 -1.03
N LEU A 556 22.76 8.39 0.21
CA LEU A 556 21.84 8.27 1.34
C LEU A 556 20.64 9.22 1.13
N TRP A 557 19.45 8.76 1.49
CA TRP A 557 18.24 9.54 1.35
C TRP A 557 17.28 9.25 2.52
N GLY A 558 16.42 10.21 2.85
CA GLY A 558 15.41 10.04 3.89
C GLY A 558 14.88 11.37 4.43
N MET A 559 13.94 11.27 5.39
CA MET A 559 13.44 12.43 6.12
C MET A 559 14.45 12.85 7.19
N VAL A 560 14.66 14.16 7.34
CA VAL A 560 15.55 14.75 8.34
C VAL A 560 14.84 15.86 9.10
N ASP A 561 15.32 16.18 10.30
CA ASP A 561 14.82 17.28 11.10
C ASP A 561 15.06 18.63 10.41
N ASP A 562 14.18 19.60 10.67
CA ASP A 562 14.22 20.93 10.05
C ASP A 562 15.54 21.67 10.28
N SER A 563 16.28 21.35 11.35
CA SER A 563 17.62 21.91 11.62
C SER A 563 18.66 21.59 10.53
N TYR A 564 18.45 20.56 9.71
CA TYR A 564 19.36 20.15 8.65
C TYR A 564 19.01 20.72 7.26
N GLU A 565 18.03 21.62 7.15
CA GLU A 565 17.58 22.18 5.86
C GLU A 565 18.72 22.80 5.04
N ASN A 566 19.71 23.43 5.69
CA ASN A 566 20.87 24.04 5.03
C ASN A 566 22.20 23.35 5.40
N ALA A 567 22.16 22.06 5.78
CA ALA A 567 23.35 21.34 6.18
C ALA A 567 24.30 21.12 4.98
N GLU A 568 25.60 21.36 5.20
CA GLU A 568 26.62 21.11 4.18
C GLU A 568 26.72 19.61 3.85
N GLY A 569 26.86 19.29 2.56
CA GLY A 569 26.94 17.90 2.09
C GLY A 569 25.58 17.21 1.92
N LEU A 570 24.46 17.92 2.09
CA LEU A 570 23.12 17.45 1.79
C LEU A 570 22.43 18.37 0.79
N SER A 571 21.59 17.79 -0.07
CA SER A 571 20.59 18.52 -0.83
C SER A 571 19.22 18.22 -0.24
N THR A 572 18.46 19.26 0.12
CA THR A 572 17.20 19.12 0.85
C THR A 572 16.02 19.67 0.06
N MET A 573 14.82 19.16 0.34
CA MET A 573 13.57 19.61 -0.27
C MET A 573 12.37 19.34 0.63
N ARG A 574 11.51 20.33 0.82
CA ARG A 574 10.17 20.13 1.43
C ARG A 574 9.21 19.64 0.37
N SER A 575 8.73 18.42 0.52
CA SER A 575 7.80 17.79 -0.42
C SER A 575 7.01 16.70 0.26
N GLU A 576 5.80 16.44 -0.21
CA GLU A 576 4.96 15.35 0.29
C GLU A 576 5.54 13.97 -0.06
N LYS A 577 6.31 13.91 -1.16
CA LYS A 577 6.93 12.69 -1.67
C LYS A 577 8.33 13.00 -2.19
N LEU A 578 9.23 12.03 -2.10
CA LEU A 578 10.56 12.04 -2.68
C LEU A 578 10.66 10.91 -3.69
N TRP A 579 10.99 11.20 -4.95
CA TRP A 579 11.47 10.17 -5.85
C TRP A 579 12.86 9.73 -5.42
N VAL A 580 13.03 8.42 -5.21
CA VAL A 580 14.31 7.85 -4.76
C VAL A 580 15.40 8.25 -5.76
N PRO A 581 16.53 8.80 -5.29
CA PRO A 581 17.59 9.28 -6.18
C PRO A 581 18.23 8.13 -6.96
N ALA A 582 18.76 8.44 -8.15
CA ALA A 582 19.54 7.49 -8.91
C ALA A 582 20.88 7.17 -8.21
N GLY A 583 21.33 5.94 -8.37
CA GLY A 583 22.57 5.42 -7.80
C GLY A 583 23.26 4.44 -8.75
N VAL A 584 24.23 3.69 -8.23
CA VAL A 584 25.12 2.81 -9.00
C VAL A 584 24.70 1.35 -8.92
N ALA A 585 24.08 0.92 -7.83
CA ALA A 585 23.46 -0.40 -7.79
C ALA A 585 22.40 -0.56 -8.88
N HIS A 586 21.79 0.54 -9.29
CA HIS A 586 20.82 0.63 -10.39
C HIS A 586 21.40 0.20 -11.75
N THR A 587 22.69 0.40 -11.98
CA THR A 587 23.35 0.23 -13.29
C THR A 587 24.47 -0.79 -13.31
N THR A 588 24.85 -1.38 -12.16
CA THR A 588 26.01 -2.29 -12.08
C THR A 588 25.74 -3.58 -11.30
N ALA A 589 24.71 -3.62 -10.43
CA ALA A 589 24.32 -4.81 -9.69
C ALA A 589 23.33 -5.69 -10.49
N PHE A 590 23.55 -5.76 -11.80
CA PHE A 590 22.73 -6.51 -12.73
C PHE A 590 22.76 -8.01 -12.43
N GLY A 591 21.58 -8.62 -12.26
CA GLY A 591 21.48 -10.07 -12.04
C GLY A 591 21.57 -10.52 -10.58
N THR A 592 21.75 -9.61 -9.60
CA THR A 592 21.67 -9.95 -8.17
C THR A 592 20.44 -9.33 -7.52
N ALA A 593 19.69 -10.15 -6.78
CA ALA A 593 18.63 -9.68 -5.89
C ALA A 593 19.14 -9.45 -4.45
N ALA A 594 20.36 -9.91 -4.13
CA ALA A 594 20.99 -9.74 -2.83
C ALA A 594 21.62 -8.35 -2.69
N GLY A 595 21.63 -7.82 -1.47
CA GLY A 595 22.27 -6.54 -1.14
C GLY A 595 23.79 -6.61 -1.23
N SER A 596 24.40 -5.54 -1.73
CA SER A 596 25.86 -5.37 -1.72
C SER A 596 26.39 -5.13 -0.30
N ASP A 597 25.58 -4.55 0.57
CA ASP A 597 25.88 -4.20 1.96
C ASP A 597 24.67 -4.45 2.88
N SER A 598 24.68 -3.85 4.08
CA SER A 598 23.64 -4.06 5.10
C SER A 598 22.53 -2.99 5.11
N LEU A 599 22.64 -1.95 4.29
CA LEU A 599 21.78 -0.77 4.30
C LEU A 599 20.64 -0.92 3.28
N ALA A 600 19.66 -1.74 3.65
CA ALA A 600 18.57 -2.13 2.76
C ALA A 600 17.76 -0.93 2.23
N GLY A 601 17.43 0.04 3.09
CA GLY A 601 16.68 1.23 2.70
C GLY A 601 17.35 2.07 1.61
N ASN A 602 18.68 2.00 1.48
CA ASN A 602 19.39 2.74 0.43
C ASN A 602 19.32 2.00 -0.91
N VAL A 603 19.80 0.75 -0.94
CA VAL A 603 20.05 0.02 -2.19
C VAL A 603 18.80 -0.66 -2.74
N ALA A 604 17.93 -1.20 -1.87
CA ALA A 604 16.87 -2.10 -2.29
C ALA A 604 15.80 -1.49 -3.22
N PRO A 605 15.31 -0.25 -3.01
CA PRO A 605 14.31 0.34 -3.90
C PRO A 605 14.84 0.46 -5.32
N GLY A 606 16.04 1.03 -5.46
CA GLY A 606 16.70 1.20 -6.73
C GLY A 606 16.98 -0.10 -7.48
N LEU A 607 17.60 -1.03 -6.76
CA LEU A 607 17.90 -2.37 -7.28
C LEU A 607 16.64 -3.11 -7.72
N THR A 608 15.54 -2.99 -6.96
CA THR A 608 14.29 -3.69 -7.28
C THR A 608 13.72 -3.20 -8.59
N ILE A 609 13.63 -1.88 -8.79
CA ILE A 609 13.03 -1.32 -10.01
C ILE A 609 13.89 -1.58 -11.26
N ALA A 610 15.22 -1.63 -11.10
CA ALA A 610 16.13 -2.07 -12.15
C ALA A 610 15.85 -3.53 -12.53
N ASN A 611 15.78 -4.42 -11.55
CA ASN A 611 15.64 -5.86 -11.77
C ASN A 611 14.27 -6.28 -12.34
N VAL A 612 13.20 -5.48 -12.18
CA VAL A 612 11.88 -5.74 -12.80
C VAL A 612 12.02 -6.00 -14.31
N TYR A 613 12.90 -5.26 -14.99
CA TYR A 613 13.08 -5.36 -16.43
C TYR A 613 14.22 -6.28 -16.85
N MET A 614 14.98 -6.91 -15.95
CA MET A 614 16.19 -7.64 -16.36
C MET A 614 16.02 -9.15 -16.55
N GLY A 615 14.85 -9.71 -16.21
CA GLY A 615 14.59 -11.13 -16.44
C GLY A 615 15.55 -12.07 -15.69
N THR A 616 15.95 -11.71 -14.45
CA THR A 616 16.77 -12.62 -13.64
C THR A 616 15.97 -13.86 -13.27
N SER A 617 16.61 -14.99 -12.92
CA SER A 617 15.88 -16.23 -12.59
C SER A 617 14.87 -16.08 -11.46
N ALA A 618 15.05 -15.09 -10.57
CA ALA A 618 14.08 -14.74 -9.53
C ALA A 618 12.79 -14.09 -10.08
N PHE A 619 12.84 -13.51 -11.27
CA PHE A 619 11.73 -12.85 -11.95
C PHE A 619 11.04 -13.74 -12.99
N ASN A 620 11.60 -14.91 -13.31
CA ASN A 620 10.93 -15.94 -14.13
C ASN A 620 9.58 -16.36 -13.52
N LEU A 621 9.42 -16.23 -12.20
CA LEU A 621 8.15 -16.43 -11.49
C LEU A 621 7.02 -15.48 -11.93
N TYR A 622 7.34 -14.38 -12.60
CA TYR A 622 6.38 -13.41 -13.11
C TYR A 622 6.18 -13.49 -14.63
N SER A 623 6.90 -14.37 -15.33
CA SER A 623 6.85 -14.50 -16.80
C SER A 623 6.67 -15.95 -17.29
N SER A 624 7.26 -16.95 -16.64
CA SER A 624 7.18 -18.36 -17.03
C SER A 624 6.39 -19.25 -16.07
N ASP A 625 6.54 -19.03 -14.75
CA ASP A 625 6.05 -19.96 -13.72
C ASP A 625 4.87 -19.36 -12.94
N MET A 626 3.86 -18.85 -13.66
CA MET A 626 2.72 -18.14 -13.06
C MET A 626 1.60 -19.08 -12.63
N SER A 627 0.94 -18.77 -11.51
CA SER A 627 -0.34 -19.40 -11.19
C SER A 627 -1.43 -18.91 -12.14
N PHE A 628 -2.46 -19.71 -12.39
CA PHE A 628 -3.56 -19.32 -13.27
C PHE A 628 -4.25 -18.01 -12.84
N SER A 629 -4.39 -17.77 -11.53
CA SER A 629 -4.91 -16.51 -11.00
C SER A 629 -4.02 -15.29 -11.32
N GLN A 630 -2.70 -15.50 -11.42
CA GLN A 630 -1.77 -14.47 -11.84
C GLN A 630 -1.87 -14.21 -13.35
N VAL A 631 -2.00 -15.28 -14.14
CA VAL A 631 -2.26 -15.22 -15.59
C VAL A 631 -3.53 -14.41 -15.88
N GLU A 632 -4.65 -14.73 -15.21
CA GLU A 632 -5.92 -14.02 -15.36
C GLU A 632 -5.77 -12.52 -15.06
N ARG A 633 -5.11 -12.21 -13.94
CA ARG A 633 -4.88 -10.82 -13.55
C ARG A 633 -4.01 -10.07 -14.57
N PHE A 634 -2.91 -10.66 -15.02
CA PHE A 634 -2.00 -10.02 -15.98
C PHE A 634 -2.58 -9.94 -17.38
N SER A 635 -3.41 -10.90 -17.79
CA SER A 635 -4.19 -10.82 -19.03
C SER A 635 -5.13 -9.62 -19.01
N ARG A 636 -5.88 -9.42 -17.92
CA ARG A 636 -6.74 -8.25 -17.73
C ARG A 636 -5.95 -6.94 -17.74
N LEU A 637 -4.78 -6.92 -17.08
CA LEU A 637 -3.92 -5.72 -17.04
C LEU A 637 -3.24 -5.44 -18.38
N SER A 638 -3.06 -6.44 -19.25
CA SER A 638 -2.41 -6.27 -20.56
C SER A 638 -3.31 -5.62 -21.63
N ALA A 639 -4.53 -5.22 -21.28
CA ALA A 639 -5.52 -4.69 -22.24
C ALA A 639 -5.13 -3.35 -22.88
N ASN A 640 -4.52 -2.44 -22.10
CA ASN A 640 -4.10 -1.11 -22.58
C ASN A 640 -2.90 -0.56 -21.80
N GLU A 641 -2.35 0.57 -22.27
CA GLU A 641 -1.14 1.20 -21.71
C GLU A 641 -1.30 1.68 -20.25
N THR A 642 -2.51 2.05 -19.82
CA THR A 642 -2.78 2.48 -18.44
C THR A 642 -2.90 1.29 -17.48
N SER A 643 -3.49 0.19 -17.92
CA SER A 643 -3.62 -1.01 -17.08
C SER A 643 -2.31 -1.79 -17.01
N VAL A 644 -1.54 -1.84 -18.10
CA VAL A 644 -0.29 -2.61 -18.16
C VAL A 644 0.79 -2.02 -17.26
N SER A 645 0.73 -0.73 -16.96
CA SER A 645 1.66 -0.07 -16.04
C SER A 645 1.60 -0.63 -14.62
N GLN A 646 0.46 -1.22 -14.22
CA GLN A 646 0.34 -1.86 -12.91
C GLN A 646 1.17 -3.14 -12.81
N ILE A 647 1.51 -3.80 -13.92
CA ILE A 647 2.27 -5.07 -13.89
C ILE A 647 3.66 -4.85 -13.26
N PRO A 648 4.51 -3.91 -13.75
CA PRO A 648 5.77 -3.57 -13.07
C PRO A 648 5.59 -3.12 -11.63
N GLU A 649 4.53 -2.37 -11.32
CA GLU A 649 4.27 -1.88 -9.96
C GLU A 649 3.99 -3.03 -8.98
N LEU A 650 3.22 -4.02 -9.41
CA LEU A 650 2.91 -5.22 -8.63
C LEU A 650 4.15 -6.10 -8.44
N ILE A 651 4.94 -6.32 -9.49
CA ILE A 651 6.20 -7.09 -9.43
C ILE A 651 7.19 -6.41 -8.47
N ALA A 652 7.35 -5.08 -8.57
CA ALA A 652 8.21 -4.32 -7.67
C ALA A 652 7.72 -4.40 -6.22
N THR A 653 6.42 -4.28 -6.00
CA THR A 653 5.81 -4.37 -4.67
C THR A 653 6.03 -5.75 -4.02
N ASP A 654 5.79 -6.83 -4.76
CA ASP A 654 5.99 -8.21 -4.29
C ASP A 654 7.47 -8.51 -3.97
N THR A 655 8.35 -8.01 -4.83
CA THR A 655 9.80 -8.17 -4.66
C THR A 655 10.31 -7.37 -3.46
N LEU A 656 9.89 -6.11 -3.31
CA LEU A 656 10.22 -5.30 -2.14
C LEU A 656 9.69 -5.94 -0.86
N ALA A 657 8.49 -6.50 -0.88
CA ALA A 657 7.93 -7.21 0.26
C ALA A 657 8.81 -8.41 0.66
N SER A 658 9.23 -9.23 -0.32
CA SER A 658 10.10 -10.39 -0.11
C SER A 658 11.49 -10.00 0.42
N LEU A 659 12.02 -8.86 -0.03
CA LEU A 659 13.37 -8.40 0.31
C LEU A 659 13.44 -7.64 1.65
N LEU A 660 12.43 -6.84 1.96
CA LEU A 660 12.48 -5.84 3.03
C LEU A 660 11.60 -6.19 4.23
N VAL A 661 11.92 -5.58 5.36
CA VAL A 661 11.15 -5.61 6.59
C VAL A 661 11.27 -4.25 7.28
N GLY A 662 10.16 -3.72 7.79
CA GLY A 662 10.15 -2.54 8.65
C GLY A 662 10.32 -2.95 10.12
N THR A 663 11.21 -2.30 10.84
CA THR A 663 11.49 -2.64 12.26
C THR A 663 10.79 -1.72 13.26
N LYS A 664 10.20 -0.62 12.80
CA LYS A 664 9.64 0.42 13.66
C LYS A 664 8.21 0.10 14.10
N THR A 665 7.89 0.40 15.37
CA THR A 665 6.56 0.24 15.96
C THR A 665 6.09 1.56 16.57
N ALA A 666 4.78 1.74 16.75
CA ALA A 666 4.18 2.88 17.47
C ALA A 666 4.57 2.98 18.96
N ILE A 667 5.42 2.06 19.44
CA ILE A 667 5.57 1.68 20.85
C ILE A 667 6.99 1.94 21.34
N ARG A 668 7.95 2.22 20.46
CA ARG A 668 9.32 2.48 20.92
C ARG A 668 9.40 3.83 21.63
N THR A 669 9.72 3.80 22.92
CA THR A 669 9.90 4.98 23.78
C THR A 669 11.36 5.41 23.91
N ALA A 670 12.30 4.57 23.45
CA ALA A 670 13.73 4.86 23.44
C ALA A 670 14.24 4.96 22.00
N PRO A 671 15.00 6.01 21.64
CA PRO A 671 15.69 6.09 20.37
C PRO A 671 16.67 4.93 20.23
N VAL A 672 16.89 4.47 19.01
CA VAL A 672 17.79 3.35 18.75
C VAL A 672 19.23 3.80 19.03
N GLU A 673 19.81 3.43 20.17
CA GLU A 673 21.24 3.63 20.39
C GLU A 673 22.03 2.79 19.39
N TYR A 674 23.01 3.42 18.73
CA TYR A 674 23.87 2.73 17.78
C TYR A 674 25.00 2.00 18.53
N PRO A 675 25.30 0.71 18.22
CA PRO A 675 24.74 -0.10 17.14
C PRO A 675 23.32 -0.57 17.43
N ALA A 676 22.42 -0.36 16.45
CA ALA A 676 21.04 -0.78 16.51
C ALA A 676 20.90 -2.31 16.52
N SER A 677 20.90 -2.96 17.69
CA SER A 677 20.53 -4.38 17.81
C SER A 677 19.01 -4.53 17.68
N LEU A 678 18.49 -4.43 16.47
CA LEU A 678 17.08 -4.67 16.17
C LEU A 678 16.85 -6.17 16.02
N MET A 679 16.81 -6.90 17.14
CA MET A 679 16.22 -8.22 17.09
C MET A 679 14.78 -8.04 16.60
N VAL A 680 14.34 -8.78 15.57
CA VAL A 680 12.92 -8.78 15.16
C VAL A 680 12.01 -9.19 16.35
N ASN A 681 12.61 -9.81 17.37
CA ASN A 681 12.03 -10.14 18.68
C ASN A 681 12.53 -9.22 19.82
N ASP A 682 12.89 -7.96 19.56
CA ASP A 682 13.23 -7.02 20.64
C ASP A 682 11.94 -6.76 21.43
N ALA A 683 11.70 -7.59 22.44
CA ALA A 683 10.56 -7.48 23.33
C ALA A 683 10.57 -6.04 23.85
N PRO A 684 9.45 -5.29 23.74
CA PRO A 684 9.45 -3.88 24.09
C PRO A 684 9.97 -3.75 25.53
N THR A 685 11.14 -3.13 25.70
CA THR A 685 11.63 -2.72 27.00
C THR A 685 10.73 -1.57 27.46
N GLY A 686 9.56 -1.94 28.00
CA GLY A 686 8.49 -1.02 28.39
C GLY A 686 7.20 -1.26 27.59
N LEU A 687 6.12 -1.62 28.28
CA LEU A 687 4.77 -1.66 27.72
C LEU A 687 4.36 -0.24 27.32
N SER A 688 4.49 0.07 26.04
CA SER A 688 4.18 1.38 25.50
C SER A 688 2.68 1.54 25.27
N ARG A 689 2.18 2.77 25.47
CA ARG A 689 0.77 3.09 25.33
C ARG A 689 0.54 3.97 24.11
N ALA A 690 -0.43 3.62 23.27
CA ALA A 690 -0.93 4.51 22.23
C ALA A 690 -2.43 4.77 22.44
N ASN A 691 -2.90 5.93 22.00
CA ASN A 691 -4.31 6.32 22.14
C ASN A 691 -5.16 5.56 21.11
N ILE A 692 -6.09 4.75 21.59
CA ILE A 692 -7.01 3.95 20.77
C ILE A 692 -8.43 4.37 21.07
N VAL A 693 -9.26 4.44 20.03
CA VAL A 693 -10.71 4.51 20.17
C VAL A 693 -11.22 3.10 20.47
N VAL A 694 -11.42 2.81 21.76
CA VAL A 694 -11.82 1.49 22.23
C VAL A 694 -13.32 1.29 22.02
N TYR A 695 -13.70 0.11 21.54
CA TYR A 695 -15.09 -0.27 21.44
C TYR A 695 -15.59 -0.77 22.78
N ARG A 696 -16.73 -0.24 23.23
CA ARG A 696 -17.36 -0.65 24.49
C ARG A 696 -18.81 -0.99 24.26
N ARG A 697 -19.29 -1.97 25.03
CA ARG A 697 -20.70 -2.29 25.14
C ARG A 697 -21.41 -1.16 25.88
N VAL A 698 -22.37 -0.52 25.22
CA VAL A 698 -23.17 0.57 25.77
C VAL A 698 -24.64 0.22 25.65
N VAL A 699 -25.38 0.37 26.74
CA VAL A 699 -26.84 0.23 26.75
C VAL A 699 -27.46 1.56 26.32
N ARG A 700 -28.22 1.55 25.23
CA ARG A 700 -28.98 2.71 24.75
C ARG A 700 -30.48 2.46 24.92
N TYR A 701 -31.23 3.52 25.23
CA TYR A 701 -32.67 3.47 25.35
C TYR A 701 -33.33 4.24 24.19
N ASP A 702 -34.25 3.61 23.47
CA ASP A 702 -35.09 4.29 22.47
C ASP A 702 -36.31 4.95 23.14
N LEU A 703 -36.31 6.29 23.14
CA LEU A 703 -37.34 7.11 23.77
C LEU A 703 -38.76 6.84 23.27
N ARG A 704 -38.95 6.29 22.06
CA ARG A 704 -40.28 5.95 21.53
C ARG A 704 -41.02 4.95 22.42
N TYR A 705 -40.28 4.05 23.06
CA TYR A 705 -40.81 3.05 23.97
C TYR A 705 -41.13 3.61 25.37
N ALA A 706 -40.62 4.79 25.73
CA ALA A 706 -40.95 5.47 26.98
C ALA A 706 -42.26 6.28 26.93
N ILE A 707 -42.84 6.52 25.75
CA ILE A 707 -44.02 7.38 25.60
C ILE A 707 -45.20 6.97 26.51
N PRO A 708 -45.61 5.68 26.58
CA PRO A 708 -46.72 5.29 27.46
C PRO A 708 -46.40 5.50 28.94
N GLY A 709 -45.14 5.29 29.35
CA GLY A 709 -44.69 5.50 30.73
C GLY A 709 -44.67 6.98 31.12
N LEU A 710 -44.26 7.88 30.21
CA LEU A 710 -44.30 9.32 30.45
C LEU A 710 -45.73 9.85 30.56
N ILE A 711 -46.65 9.36 29.73
CA ILE A 711 -48.09 9.70 29.83
C ILE A 711 -48.65 9.23 31.19
N LEU A 712 -48.28 8.02 31.61
CA LEU A 712 -48.70 7.47 32.91
C LEU A 712 -48.17 8.30 34.09
N LEU A 713 -46.91 8.73 34.06
CA LEU A 713 -46.33 9.61 35.08
C LEU A 713 -47.01 10.98 35.10
N GLY A 714 -47.32 11.57 33.94
CA GLY A 714 -48.06 12.81 33.85
C GLY A 714 -49.48 12.69 34.43
N LEU A 715 -50.16 11.57 34.17
CA LEU A 715 -51.46 11.27 34.75
C LEU A 715 -51.39 11.09 36.28
N LEU A 716 -50.38 10.39 36.79
CA LEU A 716 -50.15 10.25 38.23
C LEU A 716 -49.90 11.61 38.90
N ALA A 717 -49.07 12.47 38.30
CA ALA A 717 -48.79 13.80 38.83
C ALA A 717 -50.05 14.68 38.89
N ALA A 718 -50.90 14.64 37.84
CA ALA A 718 -52.17 15.35 37.83
C ALA A 718 -53.13 14.84 38.92
N VAL A 719 -53.21 13.53 39.14
CA VAL A 719 -54.05 12.94 40.19
C VAL A 719 -53.54 13.32 41.58
N LEU A 720 -52.23 13.30 41.81
CA LEU A 720 -51.64 13.67 43.09
C LEU A 720 -51.81 15.16 43.41
N ALA A 721 -51.74 16.05 42.41
CA ALA A 721 -52.03 17.46 42.60
C ALA A 721 -53.47 17.68 43.08
N VAL A 722 -54.44 17.01 42.46
CA VAL A 722 -55.87 17.09 42.85
C VAL A 722 -56.13 16.45 44.21
N ALA A 723 -55.32 15.46 44.62
CA ALA A 723 -55.42 14.82 45.93
C ALA A 723 -54.80 15.63 47.07
N GLY A 724 -53.83 16.51 46.76
CA GLY A 724 -53.08 17.30 47.73
C GLY A 724 -53.66 18.69 48.01
N ASP A 725 -54.35 19.28 47.04
CA ASP A 725 -55.35 20.34 47.29
C ASP A 725 -56.52 19.76 48.08
#